data_AF-A0A4S8QUQ5-F1
#
_entry.id   AF-A0A4S8QUQ5-F1
#
_cell.length_a   1.000
_cell.length_b   1.000
_cell.length_c   1.000
_cell.angle_alpha   90.00
_cell.angle_beta   90.00
_cell.angle_gamma   90.00
#
_symmetry.space_group_name_H-M   'P 1'
#
loop_
_entity.id
_entity.type
_entity.pdbx_description
1 polymer ?
#
loop_
_entity_poly.entity_id
_entity_poly.type
_entity_poly.pdbx_seq_one_letter_code
_entity_poly.pdbx_strand_id
1 'polypeptide(L)'
;MALSFLRLAFAALSLSLTFTCSEARSGSHSVLPRADTWSYVGCYSDNVGARTLTTNVATPGGEAALTIQICQSTCQNLGYVLAGAEYSGECYCANNLFNGGGLASDGETGCNMPCNGNASETCGGSARLSLYDLNNAIVSLPTLTTSSIPVPTFTGAPSGWVPLGCYNDSVNARTLTTQIYSIAGTSMSVDACLSACIFGGYRLSGVEYGSECYCDHEIKNYGAPATGCNMACGGNSTQFCGGSGRMNVYNYTATSLPPTPTPTTISATVPSATITDLPKGWTYKGCWVDRALGRGSILADNLPNDANMTVESCIQNCITAGYSIAGMEYYTQCYCDSAIINLGALASSDSQCNTPCGGNANQMCGGGDRMSIYSNQTNLIVRQLPVIQNTSLPGNWKYKGCLTDDAVNRVFPYQIALTNNNTATNCLSLCSEFGYGAGGMEYSNQCFCGDVQDVINHKATIVDDSQCVMLCTGNRDTYCGGPSLITYYTWTGASLNSWTFESGNSAGKYEFLVGGPIIPLTSAVGINGKISFLEKFGTSPANNSTGAYELDLTQINNYTAAWRPMHVKTDVFCSASIILPDRLGRQINIGGWALPSTLGVRFYTPDGAPGVPSKNDWEENYQEIGLQTGRWYPSAMIMANGSILVVGGEVGSNGAAVPSLEIIPRPPGGDVLYCDYLARTDPYNLYPYLAVLPSGGIFIAYYNEARILDEVTLQTQRVLPNIPAAVNNFLGGRTYPMEGTAVLMPQYAPYTDPLVVMICGGSTPGPEIALDNCVSLEPEVPGANWTIERMPSKRVVSSMVALPDGTFLILNGAQQGFAGFGLATEPNHNAVLYDPSKPLNSRMSSLANTTIDRLYHNEAVLVPDGRVLVTGSDPEDTRFVQEYRVEVFLPPYLLNGVTQPSFTFSNGNDFGYGDTINIAATLYRGNPSTVRISLMAAVGATHGNSFGQRTFFPAFSCSGTAANMQCSITTPPNAHVYPPSWAMLFVLDNGTPSVGQWVRIGGDPARLGEWPNYPDFTLPGVGPTVGAGGVVNKGSATTAAGNATLKM
;
A
#
# COMPACT_ATOMS: atom_id res chain seq x y z
N MET A 1 -23.99 -51.01 -31.07
CA MET A 1 -24.58 -49.77 -31.62
C MET A 1 -23.84 -48.62 -30.93
N ALA A 2 -22.69 -48.14 -31.39
CA ALA A 2 -22.28 -47.57 -32.68
C ALA A 2 -22.55 -46.05 -32.78
N LEU A 3 -21.50 -45.33 -33.24
CA LEU A 3 -21.31 -43.89 -33.54
C LEU A 3 -20.86 -43.03 -32.35
N SER A 4 -19.61 -42.61 -32.14
CA SER A 4 -18.39 -42.32 -32.95
C SER A 4 -18.36 -40.99 -33.74
N PHE A 5 -17.27 -40.24 -33.48
CA PHE A 5 -16.54 -39.24 -34.27
C PHE A 5 -16.91 -37.74 -34.14
N LEU A 6 -16.00 -36.96 -33.53
CA LEU A 6 -14.97 -36.19 -34.27
C LEU A 6 -13.84 -35.74 -33.33
N ARG A 7 -12.60 -36.16 -33.62
CA ARG A 7 -11.36 -35.59 -33.09
C ARG A 7 -10.81 -34.66 -34.17
N LEU A 8 -10.50 -33.40 -33.86
CA LEU A 8 -9.56 -32.59 -34.63
C LEU A 8 -8.32 -32.34 -33.76
N ALA A 9 -7.18 -32.79 -34.28
CA ALA A 9 -5.87 -32.48 -33.77
C ALA A 9 -5.45 -31.09 -34.26
N PHE A 10 -5.01 -30.22 -33.35
CA PHE A 10 -4.18 -29.07 -33.68
C PHE A 10 -2.81 -29.28 -33.05
N ALA A 11 -1.81 -29.44 -33.91
CA ALA A 11 -0.40 -29.47 -33.56
C ALA A 11 0.03 -28.05 -33.16
N ALA A 12 0.42 -27.86 -31.91
CA ALA A 12 1.10 -26.65 -31.45
C ALA A 12 2.61 -26.81 -31.71
N LEU A 13 3.15 -25.90 -32.53
CA LEU A 13 4.57 -25.75 -32.81
C LEU A 13 5.26 -25.32 -31.50
N SER A 14 5.99 -26.23 -30.86
CA SER A 14 6.86 -25.91 -29.72
C SER A 14 8.14 -25.26 -30.24
N LEU A 15 8.26 -23.94 -30.10
CA LEU A 15 9.53 -23.23 -30.28
C LEU A 15 10.36 -23.42 -29.01
N SER A 16 11.25 -24.41 -29.02
CA SER A 16 12.25 -24.64 -27.98
C SER A 16 13.33 -23.55 -28.07
N LEU A 17 13.28 -22.54 -27.19
CA LEU A 17 14.44 -21.71 -26.88
C LEU A 17 15.31 -22.43 -25.86
N THR A 18 16.37 -23.07 -26.34
CA THR A 18 17.50 -23.51 -25.52
C THR A 18 18.33 -22.28 -25.14
N PHE A 19 18.26 -21.86 -23.87
CA PHE A 19 19.26 -20.96 -23.30
C PHE A 19 20.49 -21.78 -22.92
N THR A 20 21.53 -21.73 -23.76
CA THR A 20 22.88 -22.13 -23.37
C THR A 20 23.51 -21.00 -22.57
N CYS A 21 23.80 -21.27 -21.31
CA CYS A 21 24.60 -20.39 -20.45
C CYS A 21 26.02 -20.33 -21.01
N SER A 22 26.44 -19.18 -21.54
CA SER A 22 27.84 -18.91 -21.86
C SER A 22 28.47 -18.13 -20.71
N GLU A 23 29.51 -18.71 -20.14
CA GLU A 23 30.38 -18.10 -19.13
C GLU A 23 30.90 -16.74 -19.61
N ALA A 24 30.74 -15.71 -18.78
CA ALA A 24 31.38 -14.43 -18.98
C ALA A 24 32.88 -14.57 -18.65
N ARG A 25 33.71 -14.61 -19.70
CA ARG A 25 35.16 -14.51 -19.61
C ARG A 25 35.55 -13.09 -19.18
N SER A 26 36.32 -13.02 -18.09
CA SER A 26 37.19 -11.88 -17.78
C SER A 26 38.13 -11.62 -18.96
N GLY A 27 38.07 -10.40 -19.51
CA GLY A 27 38.92 -9.93 -20.60
C GLY A 27 39.36 -8.50 -20.33
N SER A 28 40.57 -8.35 -19.80
CA SER A 28 41.26 -7.07 -19.67
C SER A 28 41.62 -6.50 -21.05
N HIS A 29 41.16 -5.29 -21.35
CA HIS A 29 41.75 -4.47 -22.42
C HIS A 29 42.06 -3.06 -21.91
N SER A 30 43.37 -2.82 -21.85
CA SER A 30 44.15 -1.59 -21.76
C SER A 30 43.43 -0.23 -21.85
N VAL A 31 43.57 0.51 -20.76
CA VAL A 31 43.48 1.97 -20.65
C VAL A 31 44.42 2.65 -21.66
N LEU A 32 43.87 3.55 -22.49
CA LEU A 32 44.61 4.73 -22.95
C LEU A 32 44.18 5.89 -22.04
N PRO A 33 45.11 6.67 -21.46
CA PRO A 33 44.76 7.72 -20.53
C PRO A 33 44.25 8.93 -21.31
N ARG A 34 42.95 9.17 -21.24
CA ARG A 34 42.39 10.50 -21.48
C ARG A 34 41.83 10.95 -20.13
N ALA A 35 42.30 12.09 -19.64
CA ALA A 35 41.82 12.63 -18.37
C ALA A 35 40.31 12.84 -18.51
N ASP A 36 39.51 12.21 -17.64
CA ASP A 36 38.04 12.37 -17.58
C ASP A 36 37.72 13.37 -16.47
N THR A 37 37.89 14.66 -16.76
CA THR A 37 37.60 15.73 -15.79
C THR A 37 36.49 16.62 -16.31
N TRP A 38 35.33 16.54 -15.66
CA TRP A 38 34.22 17.49 -15.79
C TRP A 38 34.64 18.84 -15.22
N SER A 39 34.46 19.91 -15.99
CA SER A 39 34.72 21.28 -15.56
C SER A 39 33.41 22.06 -15.45
N TYR A 40 33.21 22.78 -14.35
CA TYR A 40 32.08 23.70 -14.23
C TYR A 40 32.27 24.87 -15.20
N VAL A 41 31.30 25.10 -16.08
CA VAL A 41 31.38 26.14 -17.12
C VAL A 41 30.49 27.35 -16.83
N GLY A 42 29.70 27.30 -15.75
CA GLY A 42 28.95 28.43 -15.22
C GLY A 42 27.44 28.17 -15.09
N CYS A 43 26.73 29.18 -14.61
CA CYS A 43 25.27 29.19 -14.58
C CYS A 43 24.68 29.57 -15.95
N TYR A 44 23.90 28.68 -16.54
CA TYR A 44 23.31 28.86 -17.87
C TYR A 44 21.82 29.14 -17.77
N SER A 45 21.34 30.00 -18.66
CA SER A 45 19.90 30.25 -18.81
C SER A 45 19.22 29.00 -19.37
N ASP A 46 18.09 28.60 -18.79
CA ASP A 46 17.25 27.54 -19.33
C ASP A 46 15.81 28.01 -19.58
N ASN A 47 15.03 27.25 -20.35
CA ASN A 47 13.64 27.55 -20.65
C ASN A 47 12.81 26.25 -20.68
N VAL A 48 11.78 26.17 -19.83
CA VAL A 48 10.92 24.98 -19.71
C VAL A 48 10.20 24.62 -21.02
N GLY A 49 9.92 25.62 -21.87
CA GLY A 49 9.34 25.43 -23.21
C GLY A 49 10.36 25.23 -24.35
N ALA A 50 11.66 25.44 -24.09
CA ALA A 50 12.74 25.29 -25.08
C ALA A 50 14.10 25.07 -24.39
N ARG A 51 14.32 23.83 -23.90
CA ARG A 51 15.45 23.48 -23.03
C ARG A 51 16.84 23.67 -23.66
N THR A 52 17.78 24.22 -22.90
CA THR A 52 19.19 24.44 -23.24
C THR A 52 19.96 23.13 -23.34
N LEU A 53 19.68 22.17 -22.44
CA LEU A 53 20.05 20.76 -22.58
C LEU A 53 18.78 19.93 -22.79
N THR A 54 18.66 19.28 -23.93
CA THR A 54 17.38 18.77 -24.42
C THR A 54 16.96 17.42 -23.84
N THR A 55 17.84 16.71 -23.16
CA THR A 55 17.57 15.36 -22.64
C THR A 55 17.55 15.38 -21.11
N ASN A 56 16.36 15.33 -20.51
CA ASN A 56 16.23 15.04 -19.09
C ASN A 56 16.50 13.54 -18.86
N VAL A 57 17.32 13.20 -17.86
CA VAL A 57 17.70 11.81 -17.59
C VAL A 57 17.35 11.41 -16.16
N ALA A 58 16.88 10.18 -16.00
CA ALA A 58 16.69 9.58 -14.68
C ALA A 58 18.06 9.25 -14.07
N THR A 59 18.31 9.74 -12.87
CA THR A 59 19.56 9.48 -12.14
C THR A 59 19.39 8.37 -11.09
N PRO A 60 20.46 7.62 -10.78
CA PRO A 60 20.46 6.66 -9.67
C PRO A 60 20.00 7.30 -8.36
N GLY A 61 19.00 6.70 -7.71
CA GLY A 61 18.40 7.24 -6.47
C GLY A 61 17.31 8.30 -6.70
N GLY A 62 17.00 8.66 -7.95
CA GLY A 62 15.95 9.61 -8.30
C GLY A 62 16.27 11.07 -7.92
N GLU A 63 15.28 11.94 -8.06
CA GLU A 63 15.42 13.39 -7.84
C GLU A 63 15.85 13.75 -6.41
N ALA A 64 15.46 12.94 -5.42
CA ALA A 64 15.80 13.15 -4.00
C ALA A 64 17.28 12.86 -3.68
N ALA A 65 17.95 12.05 -4.49
CA ALA A 65 19.34 11.68 -4.29
C ALA A 65 20.31 12.45 -5.20
N LEU A 66 19.81 13.39 -6.01
CA LEU A 66 20.65 14.05 -7.02
C LEU A 66 21.82 14.81 -6.38
N THR A 67 23.03 14.52 -6.85
CA THR A 67 24.24 15.32 -6.66
C THR A 67 24.87 15.67 -8.00
N ILE A 68 25.81 16.61 -8.04
CA ILE A 68 26.52 16.96 -9.27
C ILE A 68 27.26 15.76 -9.85
N GLN A 69 27.90 14.93 -9.01
CA GLN A 69 28.64 13.74 -9.45
C GLN A 69 27.70 12.66 -10.01
N ILE A 70 26.51 12.52 -9.43
CA ILE A 70 25.48 11.62 -9.96
C ILE A 70 25.03 12.09 -11.34
N CYS A 71 24.78 13.39 -11.53
CA CYS A 71 24.39 13.93 -12.83
C CYS A 71 25.51 13.76 -13.88
N GLN A 72 26.75 14.14 -13.55
CA GLN A 72 27.92 14.00 -14.42
C GLN A 72 28.17 12.56 -14.84
N SER A 73 28.19 11.63 -13.88
CA SER A 73 28.43 10.20 -14.17
C SER A 73 27.28 9.58 -14.98
N THR A 74 26.03 10.00 -14.74
CA THR A 74 24.88 9.56 -15.52
C THR A 74 24.98 10.04 -16.97
N CYS A 75 25.26 11.33 -17.19
CA CYS A 75 25.46 11.87 -18.54
C CYS A 75 26.66 11.23 -19.25
N GLN A 76 27.77 11.00 -18.54
CA GLN A 76 28.96 10.34 -19.09
C GLN A 76 28.68 8.90 -19.51
N ASN A 77 27.99 8.12 -18.69
CA ASN A 77 27.62 6.73 -18.98
C ASN A 77 26.66 6.62 -20.17
N LEU A 78 25.85 7.65 -20.41
CA LEU A 78 24.97 7.78 -21.57
C LEU A 78 25.67 8.35 -22.81
N GLY A 79 26.97 8.66 -22.72
CA GLY A 79 27.79 9.13 -23.84
C GLY A 79 27.64 10.62 -24.15
N TYR A 80 27.11 11.42 -23.22
CA TYR A 80 26.98 12.87 -23.36
C TYR A 80 28.21 13.63 -22.84
N VAL A 81 28.57 14.73 -23.49
CA VAL A 81 29.70 15.59 -23.10
C VAL A 81 29.28 16.81 -22.25
N LEU A 82 27.98 17.09 -22.13
CA LEU A 82 27.41 18.12 -21.26
C LEU A 82 26.48 17.52 -20.22
N ALA A 83 26.60 17.99 -18.99
CA ALA A 83 25.72 17.68 -17.87
C ALA A 83 25.27 18.97 -17.19
N GLY A 84 23.98 19.13 -16.93
CA GLY A 84 23.42 20.30 -16.27
C GLY A 84 22.41 19.89 -15.21
N ALA A 85 22.64 20.37 -13.98
CA ALA A 85 21.69 20.18 -12.89
C ALA A 85 20.77 21.40 -12.77
N GLU A 86 19.47 21.17 -12.61
CA GLU A 86 18.44 22.20 -12.45
C GLU A 86 17.48 21.86 -11.30
N TYR A 87 16.92 22.89 -10.68
CA TYR A 87 15.81 22.78 -9.73
C TYR A 87 16.04 21.75 -8.59
N SER A 88 17.25 21.72 -8.03
CA SER A 88 17.68 20.83 -6.92
C SER A 88 17.73 19.32 -7.21
N GLY A 89 16.94 18.81 -8.16
CA GLY A 89 16.71 17.37 -8.35
C GLY A 89 16.71 16.89 -9.81
N GLU A 90 16.80 17.79 -10.79
CA GLU A 90 16.74 17.43 -12.21
C GLU A 90 18.15 17.37 -12.84
N CYS A 91 18.38 16.35 -13.68
CA CYS A 91 19.62 16.21 -14.46
C CYS A 91 19.32 16.21 -15.95
N TYR A 92 19.99 17.08 -16.68
CA TYR A 92 19.90 17.20 -18.12
C TYR A 92 21.25 16.92 -18.79
N CYS A 93 21.23 16.22 -19.91
CA CYS A 93 22.39 15.89 -20.71
C CYS A 93 22.24 16.36 -22.16
N ALA A 94 23.33 16.73 -22.79
CA ALA A 94 23.39 16.92 -24.24
C ALA A 94 24.83 16.85 -24.77
N ASN A 95 24.98 16.97 -26.09
CA ASN A 95 26.29 17.12 -26.74
C ASN A 95 26.56 18.53 -27.29
N ASN A 96 25.54 19.40 -27.28
CA ASN A 96 25.60 20.80 -27.71
C ASN A 96 24.61 21.62 -26.87
N LEU A 97 24.77 22.94 -26.87
CA LEU A 97 23.78 23.87 -26.32
C LEU A 97 22.72 24.20 -27.37
N PHE A 98 21.46 24.17 -26.98
CA PHE A 98 20.31 24.44 -27.85
C PHE A 98 19.57 25.70 -27.42
N ASN A 99 18.67 26.20 -28.28
CA ASN A 99 17.71 27.25 -27.95
C ASN A 99 18.32 28.58 -27.44
N GLY A 100 19.52 28.92 -27.93
CA GLY A 100 20.23 30.13 -27.51
C GLY A 100 20.86 30.03 -26.12
N GLY A 101 21.01 28.81 -25.60
CA GLY A 101 21.65 28.51 -24.32
C GLY A 101 23.02 29.17 -24.19
N GLY A 102 23.15 29.99 -23.16
CA GLY A 102 24.35 30.75 -22.85
C GLY A 102 24.38 31.14 -21.38
N LEU A 103 25.53 31.68 -20.95
CA LEU A 103 25.70 32.16 -19.58
C LEU A 103 24.56 33.09 -19.19
N ALA A 104 24.03 32.86 -18.00
CA ALA A 104 22.93 33.64 -17.48
C ALA A 104 23.37 35.11 -17.33
N SER A 105 22.54 36.04 -17.81
CA SER A 105 22.86 37.47 -17.82
C SER A 105 22.98 38.08 -16.40
N ASP A 106 22.42 37.38 -15.40
CA ASP A 106 22.51 37.66 -13.97
C ASP A 106 23.68 36.93 -13.28
N GLY A 107 24.54 36.26 -14.05
CA GLY A 107 25.69 35.49 -13.55
C GLY A 107 25.26 34.29 -12.71
N GLU A 108 26.03 33.98 -11.67
CA GLU A 108 25.77 32.82 -10.80
C GLU A 108 24.54 32.98 -9.90
N THR A 109 23.94 34.18 -9.82
CA THR A 109 22.84 34.51 -8.91
C THR A 109 21.63 33.59 -9.05
N GLY A 110 21.36 33.12 -10.27
CA GLY A 110 20.22 32.27 -10.59
C GLY A 110 20.45 30.78 -10.30
N CYS A 111 21.70 30.34 -10.16
CA CYS A 111 22.03 28.98 -9.76
C CYS A 111 22.29 28.98 -8.26
N ASN A 112 21.22 28.97 -7.47
CA ASN A 112 21.26 29.15 -6.03
C ASN A 112 20.53 28.05 -5.26
N MET A 113 20.02 27.02 -5.94
CA MET A 113 19.31 25.93 -5.32
C MET A 113 20.27 24.80 -4.94
N PRO A 114 20.27 24.36 -3.67
CA PRO A 114 21.12 23.25 -3.23
C PRO A 114 20.66 21.93 -3.87
N CYS A 115 21.59 21.02 -4.13
CA CYS A 115 21.24 19.68 -4.61
C CYS A 115 20.50 18.87 -3.52
N ASN A 116 19.45 18.13 -3.89
CA ASN A 116 18.65 17.32 -2.97
C ASN A 116 19.49 16.24 -2.26
N GLY A 117 20.41 15.60 -2.99
CA GLY A 117 21.30 14.57 -2.44
C GLY A 117 22.53 15.12 -1.73
N ASN A 118 22.84 16.43 -1.88
CA ASN A 118 23.95 17.08 -1.19
C ASN A 118 23.74 18.61 -1.10
N ALA A 119 23.27 19.08 0.06
CA ALA A 119 22.98 20.50 0.26
C ALA A 119 24.22 21.43 0.24
N SER A 120 25.44 20.87 0.19
CA SER A 120 26.69 21.65 0.06
C SER A 120 27.07 21.95 -1.40
N GLU A 121 26.31 21.42 -2.36
CA GLU A 121 26.47 21.62 -3.81
C GLU A 121 25.29 22.40 -4.37
N THR A 122 25.51 23.11 -5.47
CA THR A 122 24.48 23.88 -6.18
C THR A 122 24.00 23.11 -7.41
N CYS A 123 22.70 22.84 -7.49
CA CYS A 123 22.03 22.15 -8.61
C CYS A 123 21.08 23.13 -9.33
N GLY A 124 21.66 24.18 -9.91
CA GLY A 124 20.92 25.15 -10.72
C GLY A 124 19.93 26.00 -9.92
N GLY A 125 18.82 26.35 -10.57
CA GLY A 125 17.71 27.12 -10.02
C GLY A 125 16.52 27.15 -10.98
N SER A 126 15.49 27.96 -10.70
CA SER A 126 14.33 28.08 -11.60
C SER A 126 14.77 28.63 -12.97
N ALA A 127 14.69 27.81 -14.03
CA ALA A 127 15.13 28.15 -15.38
C ALA A 127 16.64 28.46 -15.46
N ARG A 128 17.46 27.73 -14.69
CA ARG A 128 18.90 27.94 -14.51
C ARG A 128 19.63 26.62 -14.33
N LEU A 129 20.57 26.32 -15.24
CA LEU A 129 21.37 25.10 -15.22
C LEU A 129 22.77 25.38 -14.64
N SER A 130 23.16 24.63 -13.61
CA SER A 130 24.58 24.51 -13.24
C SER A 130 25.24 23.56 -14.24
N LEU A 131 25.94 24.12 -15.24
CA LEU A 131 26.43 23.38 -16.40
C LEU A 131 27.88 22.92 -16.25
N TYR A 132 28.15 21.68 -16.65
CA TYR A 132 29.45 21.03 -16.63
C TYR A 132 29.80 20.47 -18.02
N ASP A 133 31.08 20.60 -18.37
CA ASP A 133 31.64 20.18 -19.67
C ASP A 133 32.72 19.12 -19.47
N LEU A 134 32.54 17.96 -20.10
CA LEU A 134 33.49 16.86 -20.05
C LEU A 134 34.63 17.13 -21.04
N ASN A 135 35.84 17.26 -20.51
CA ASN A 135 37.06 17.44 -21.29
C ASN A 135 37.10 18.73 -22.12
N ASN A 136 36.39 19.77 -21.67
CA ASN A 136 36.31 21.09 -22.32
C ASN A 136 35.86 20.99 -23.80
N ALA A 137 34.86 20.14 -24.08
CA ALA A 137 34.34 19.93 -25.43
C ALA A 137 33.76 21.22 -26.05
N ILE A 138 33.26 22.16 -25.24
CA ILE A 138 32.71 23.44 -25.69
C ILE A 138 33.81 24.39 -26.22
N VAL A 139 35.09 24.19 -25.86
CA VAL A 139 36.22 25.06 -26.26
C VAL A 139 36.61 24.91 -27.75
N SER A 140 35.93 24.06 -28.51
CA SER A 140 36.18 23.84 -29.95
C SER A 140 35.25 24.61 -30.90
N LEU A 141 34.36 25.47 -30.41
CA LEU A 141 33.50 26.32 -31.24
C LEU A 141 34.01 27.78 -31.23
N PRO A 142 34.07 28.47 -32.39
CA PRO A 142 34.73 29.76 -32.49
C PRO A 142 34.02 30.81 -31.64
N THR A 143 34.78 31.45 -30.77
CA THR A 143 34.42 32.62 -29.99
C THR A 143 34.12 33.80 -30.93
N LEU A 144 32.88 34.28 -30.96
CA LEU A 144 32.60 35.61 -31.48
C LEU A 144 32.70 36.61 -30.34
N THR A 145 33.72 37.44 -30.50
CA THR A 145 34.22 38.47 -29.63
C THR A 145 33.18 39.51 -29.24
N THR A 146 33.28 39.94 -27.99
CA THR A 146 32.76 41.21 -27.47
C THR A 146 33.05 42.37 -28.44
N SER A 147 32.01 43.04 -28.92
CA SER A 147 32.12 44.37 -29.52
C SER A 147 30.89 45.20 -29.18
N SER A 148 31.12 46.16 -28.31
CA SER A 148 30.27 47.27 -27.95
C SER A 148 30.03 48.19 -29.15
N ILE A 149 28.89 48.12 -29.82
CA ILE A 149 28.41 49.16 -30.74
C ILE A 149 26.87 49.05 -30.85
N PRO A 150 26.16 50.06 -31.34
CA PRO A 150 25.68 51.28 -30.68
C PRO A 150 24.16 51.17 -30.38
N VAL A 151 23.55 52.22 -29.85
CA VAL A 151 22.11 52.46 -29.96
C VAL A 151 21.80 52.92 -31.39
N PRO A 152 20.92 52.26 -32.18
CA PRO A 152 20.32 52.89 -33.34
C PRO A 152 18.78 52.74 -33.34
N THR A 153 18.15 53.90 -33.15
CA THR A 153 16.97 54.41 -33.86
C THR A 153 16.02 53.42 -34.58
N PHE A 154 14.78 53.38 -34.08
CA PHE A 154 13.59 52.84 -34.73
C PHE A 154 13.44 53.42 -36.15
N THR A 155 13.69 52.62 -37.17
CA THR A 155 13.34 52.94 -38.56
C THR A 155 12.46 51.83 -39.10
N GLY A 156 11.24 52.18 -39.53
CA GLY A 156 10.35 51.26 -40.25
C GLY A 156 8.93 51.07 -39.72
N ALA A 157 8.37 51.97 -38.90
CA ALA A 157 6.93 51.93 -38.64
C ALA A 157 6.15 52.22 -39.95
N PRO A 158 5.10 51.45 -40.29
CA PRO A 158 4.23 51.71 -41.44
C PRO A 158 3.71 53.16 -41.44
N SER A 159 3.43 53.75 -42.61
CA SER A 159 3.06 55.16 -42.71
C SER A 159 1.88 55.51 -41.79
N GLY A 160 2.11 56.38 -40.81
CA GLY A 160 1.10 56.83 -39.85
C GLY A 160 1.34 56.41 -38.40
N TRP A 161 2.29 55.52 -38.11
CA TRP A 161 2.66 55.15 -36.73
C TRP A 161 3.99 55.79 -36.29
N VAL A 162 4.03 56.29 -35.05
CA VAL A 162 5.20 56.87 -34.40
C VAL A 162 5.54 56.05 -33.14
N PRO A 163 6.76 55.51 -33.00
CA PRO A 163 7.16 54.81 -31.78
C PRO A 163 7.23 55.79 -30.60
N LEU A 164 6.57 55.44 -29.50
CA LEU A 164 6.64 56.18 -28.22
C LEU A 164 7.76 55.66 -27.31
N GLY A 165 8.25 54.45 -27.57
CA GLY A 165 9.35 53.82 -26.82
C GLY A 165 8.87 52.75 -25.85
N CYS A 166 9.74 52.37 -24.92
CA CYS A 166 9.49 51.33 -23.93
C CYS A 166 8.76 51.92 -22.71
N TYR A 167 7.72 51.24 -22.23
CA TYR A 167 6.91 51.61 -21.06
C TYR A 167 6.91 50.46 -20.04
N ASN A 168 6.74 50.78 -18.75
CA ASN A 168 6.49 49.75 -17.73
C ASN A 168 5.08 49.15 -17.91
N ASP A 169 4.93 47.87 -17.60
CA ASP A 169 3.67 47.13 -17.63
C ASP A 169 3.56 46.18 -16.42
N SER A 170 2.33 45.76 -16.08
CA SER A 170 2.03 44.85 -14.97
C SER A 170 0.86 43.94 -15.34
N VAL A 171 1.02 42.62 -15.14
CA VAL A 171 -0.03 41.62 -15.40
C VAL A 171 -1.31 41.86 -14.60
N ASN A 172 -1.21 42.52 -13.44
CA ASN A 172 -2.35 42.85 -12.58
C ASN A 172 -3.00 44.21 -12.91
N ALA A 173 -2.33 45.05 -13.72
CA ALA A 173 -2.79 46.38 -14.11
C ALA A 173 -2.08 46.85 -15.40
N ARG A 174 -2.56 46.36 -16.55
CA ARG A 174 -1.92 46.55 -17.86
C ARG A 174 -1.90 48.00 -18.33
N THR A 175 -0.79 48.43 -18.90
CA THR A 175 -0.54 49.77 -19.45
C THR A 175 -1.36 50.07 -20.70
N LEU A 176 -1.59 49.05 -21.54
CA LEU A 176 -2.64 49.04 -22.57
C LEU A 176 -3.59 47.86 -22.28
N THR A 177 -4.90 48.13 -22.16
CA THR A 177 -5.81 47.17 -21.51
C THR A 177 -6.50 46.19 -22.47
N THR A 178 -6.49 46.45 -23.78
CA THR A 178 -7.16 45.59 -24.76
C THR A 178 -6.17 44.64 -25.40
N GLN A 179 -6.11 43.37 -24.96
CA GLN A 179 -5.23 42.37 -25.58
C GLN A 179 -5.83 41.84 -26.88
N ILE A 180 -5.00 41.69 -27.92
CA ILE A 180 -5.36 41.08 -29.19
C ILE A 180 -4.86 39.63 -29.22
N TYR A 181 -5.77 38.69 -28.98
CA TYR A 181 -5.46 37.25 -28.98
C TYR A 181 -5.46 36.61 -30.37
N SER A 182 -5.93 37.32 -31.40
CA SER A 182 -6.01 36.79 -32.77
C SER A 182 -4.65 36.67 -33.46
N ILE A 183 -3.57 37.11 -32.83
CA ILE A 183 -2.20 36.96 -33.30
C ILE A 183 -1.52 35.93 -32.38
N ALA A 184 -1.26 34.74 -32.91
CA ALA A 184 -0.55 33.71 -32.17
C ALA A 184 0.86 34.17 -31.77
N GLY A 185 1.32 33.78 -30.58
CA GLY A 185 2.63 34.22 -30.05
C GLY A 185 3.81 33.93 -30.97
N THR A 186 3.78 32.80 -31.69
CA THR A 186 4.78 32.41 -32.69
C THR A 186 4.71 33.19 -34.00
N SER A 187 3.63 33.93 -34.23
CA SER A 187 3.42 34.80 -35.41
C SER A 187 3.41 36.28 -35.03
N MET A 188 3.75 36.60 -33.77
CA MET A 188 3.73 37.95 -33.25
C MET A 188 4.83 38.82 -33.89
N SER A 189 4.46 39.95 -34.46
CA SER A 189 5.40 40.96 -34.98
C SER A 189 4.86 42.35 -34.67
N VAL A 190 5.74 43.35 -34.69
CA VAL A 190 5.33 44.76 -34.51
C VAL A 190 4.30 45.14 -35.58
N ASP A 191 4.52 44.77 -36.84
CA ASP A 191 3.62 45.09 -37.95
C ASP A 191 2.24 44.42 -37.83
N ALA A 192 2.20 43.18 -37.35
CA ALA A 192 0.94 42.46 -37.12
C ALA A 192 0.12 43.13 -36.01
N CYS A 193 0.77 43.53 -34.92
CA CYS A 193 0.09 44.19 -33.81
C CYS A 193 -0.39 45.60 -34.18
N LEU A 194 0.41 46.39 -34.90
CA LEU A 194 0.01 47.70 -35.39
C LEU A 194 -1.20 47.62 -36.33
N SER A 195 -1.20 46.62 -37.21
CA SER A 195 -2.31 46.38 -38.17
C SER A 195 -3.60 45.97 -37.46
N ALA A 196 -3.51 45.11 -36.45
CA ALA A 196 -4.68 44.71 -35.67
C ALA A 196 -5.24 45.85 -34.82
N CYS A 197 -4.39 46.66 -34.19
CA CYS A 197 -4.85 47.79 -33.39
C CYS A 197 -5.51 48.87 -34.24
N ILE A 198 -4.97 49.21 -35.42
CA ILE A 198 -5.62 50.19 -36.31
C ILE A 198 -6.93 49.65 -36.89
N PHE A 199 -7.00 48.35 -37.21
CA PHE A 199 -8.24 47.70 -37.65
C PHE A 199 -9.31 47.67 -36.55
N GLY A 200 -8.88 47.50 -35.30
CA GLY A 200 -9.73 47.65 -34.11
C GLY A 200 -10.10 49.11 -33.77
N GLY A 201 -9.62 50.09 -34.53
CA GLY A 201 -9.91 51.51 -34.33
C GLY A 201 -9.11 52.16 -33.20
N TYR A 202 -8.06 51.53 -32.67
CA TYR A 202 -7.24 52.05 -31.57
C TYR A 202 -6.11 52.96 -32.05
N ARG A 203 -5.73 53.94 -31.21
CA ARG A 203 -4.63 54.89 -31.52
C ARG A 203 -3.29 54.43 -30.96
N LEU A 204 -3.30 53.59 -29.93
CA LEU A 204 -2.11 53.01 -29.33
C LEU A 204 -2.05 51.52 -29.61
N SER A 205 -0.84 51.05 -29.88
CA SER A 205 -0.49 49.64 -30.01
C SER A 205 0.73 49.38 -29.14
N GLY A 206 0.76 48.24 -28.45
CA GLY A 206 1.85 47.84 -27.60
C GLY A 206 2.14 46.36 -27.74
N VAL A 207 3.41 46.00 -27.81
CA VAL A 207 3.87 44.61 -27.88
C VAL A 207 4.70 44.27 -26.65
N GLU A 208 4.45 43.10 -26.07
CA GLU A 208 5.07 42.64 -24.82
C GLU A 208 5.43 41.15 -24.84
N TYR A 209 6.43 40.79 -24.03
CA TYR A 209 6.85 39.41 -23.76
C TYR A 209 7.20 38.56 -25.00
N GLY A 210 7.63 39.22 -26.08
CA GLY A 210 7.96 38.58 -27.35
C GLY A 210 6.75 38.06 -28.14
N SER A 211 5.56 37.96 -27.53
CA SER A 211 4.46 37.14 -28.04
C SER A 211 3.07 37.74 -27.83
N GLU A 212 2.97 38.92 -27.21
CA GLU A 212 1.69 39.53 -26.86
C GLU A 212 1.48 40.86 -27.58
N CYS A 213 0.22 41.17 -27.91
CA CYS A 213 -0.21 42.41 -28.54
C CYS A 213 -1.35 43.06 -27.75
N TYR A 214 -1.26 44.36 -27.51
CA TYR A 214 -2.23 45.15 -26.77
C TYR A 214 -2.56 46.45 -27.51
N CYS A 215 -3.78 46.96 -27.35
CA CYS A 215 -4.26 48.18 -27.95
C CYS A 215 -5.01 49.05 -26.93
N ASP A 216 -4.99 50.37 -27.13
CA ASP A 216 -5.84 51.29 -26.37
C ASP A 216 -5.94 52.67 -27.06
N HIS A 217 -6.65 53.61 -26.48
CA HIS A 217 -6.67 55.01 -26.93
C HIS A 217 -5.76 55.92 -26.11
N GLU A 218 -5.36 55.48 -24.91
CA GLU A 218 -4.53 56.24 -23.97
C GLU A 218 -3.68 55.28 -23.12
N ILE A 219 -2.57 55.78 -22.57
CA ILE A 219 -1.73 55.04 -21.63
C ILE A 219 -2.44 55.00 -20.28
N LYS A 220 -2.70 53.80 -19.75
CA LYS A 220 -3.43 53.58 -18.50
C LYS A 220 -2.51 53.07 -17.39
N ASN A 221 -3.06 52.95 -16.18
CA ASN A 221 -2.43 52.26 -15.04
C ASN A 221 -1.00 52.72 -14.70
N TYR A 222 -0.75 54.03 -14.79
CA TYR A 222 0.55 54.65 -14.50
C TYR A 222 1.70 54.18 -15.41
N GLY A 223 1.38 53.76 -16.64
CA GLY A 223 2.36 53.52 -17.68
C GLY A 223 3.24 54.74 -17.90
N ALA A 224 4.55 54.56 -17.76
CA ALA A 224 5.58 55.58 -17.85
C ALA A 224 6.79 55.03 -18.63
N PRO A 225 7.59 55.92 -19.28
CA PRO A 225 8.78 55.51 -20.00
C PRO A 225 9.74 54.67 -19.15
N ALA A 226 10.21 53.56 -19.71
CA ALA A 226 11.05 52.57 -19.06
C ALA A 226 12.17 52.08 -20.01
N THR A 227 12.99 51.16 -19.51
CA THR A 227 14.01 50.42 -20.27
C THR A 227 13.78 48.92 -20.12
N GLY A 228 14.36 48.11 -21.03
CA GLY A 228 14.25 46.64 -20.98
C GLY A 228 13.25 46.02 -21.95
N CYS A 229 12.84 46.75 -23.00
CA CYS A 229 12.03 46.19 -24.09
C CYS A 229 12.90 45.58 -25.20
N ASN A 230 13.62 44.51 -24.87
CA ASN A 230 14.64 43.87 -25.71
C ASN A 230 14.33 42.41 -26.08
N MET A 231 13.12 41.90 -25.82
CA MET A 231 12.70 40.57 -26.27
C MET A 231 12.36 40.59 -27.75
N ALA A 232 12.93 39.67 -28.53
CA ALA A 232 12.61 39.52 -29.94
C ALA A 232 11.15 39.07 -30.13
N CYS A 233 10.49 39.53 -31.19
CA CYS A 233 9.13 39.10 -31.51
C CYS A 233 9.12 37.65 -32.03
N GLY A 234 8.15 36.83 -31.60
CA GLY A 234 8.06 35.41 -31.93
C GLY A 234 7.85 35.13 -33.43
N GLY A 235 7.18 36.03 -34.15
CA GLY A 235 6.97 35.99 -35.59
C GLY A 235 7.93 36.85 -36.42
N ASN A 236 8.78 37.65 -35.79
CA ASN A 236 9.85 38.38 -36.47
C ASN A 236 11.01 38.71 -35.52
N SER A 237 12.06 37.89 -35.54
CA SER A 237 13.21 38.03 -34.63
C SER A 237 14.08 39.27 -34.87
N THR A 238 13.85 40.01 -35.97
CA THR A 238 14.53 41.29 -36.24
C THR A 238 13.81 42.48 -35.60
N GLN A 239 12.68 42.26 -34.92
CA GLN A 239 11.89 43.26 -34.21
C GLN A 239 11.85 42.95 -32.71
N PHE A 240 11.68 43.99 -31.88
CA PHE A 240 11.57 43.83 -30.43
C PHE A 240 10.13 44.02 -29.94
N CYS A 241 9.59 42.99 -29.29
CA CYS A 241 8.24 42.93 -28.74
C CYS A 241 8.26 43.00 -27.21
N GLY A 242 8.78 44.11 -26.67
CA GLY A 242 8.76 44.38 -25.23
C GLY A 242 9.73 43.53 -24.41
N GLY A 243 9.35 43.19 -23.18
CA GLY A 243 10.10 42.47 -22.16
C GLY A 243 9.18 42.06 -21.00
N SER A 244 9.69 41.37 -19.98
CA SER A 244 8.87 41.02 -18.79
C SER A 244 8.41 42.27 -18.04
N GLY A 245 7.11 42.61 -18.11
CA GLY A 245 6.55 43.83 -17.53
C GLY A 245 7.03 45.09 -18.26
N ARG A 246 7.33 44.99 -19.56
CA ARG A 246 7.90 46.05 -20.40
C ARG A 246 7.26 46.03 -21.78
N MET A 247 6.57 47.10 -22.16
CA MET A 247 5.82 47.16 -23.42
C MET A 247 6.44 48.20 -24.37
N ASN A 248 6.74 47.81 -25.62
CA ASN A 248 7.09 48.76 -26.67
C ASN A 248 5.80 49.36 -27.23
N VAL A 249 5.60 50.68 -27.06
CA VAL A 249 4.35 51.36 -27.42
C VAL A 249 4.53 52.24 -28.67
N TYR A 250 3.51 52.26 -29.52
CA TYR A 250 3.41 53.02 -30.75
C TYR A 250 2.11 53.82 -30.77
N ASN A 251 2.15 55.00 -31.40
CA ASN A 251 1.02 55.90 -31.52
C ASN A 251 0.71 56.23 -32.98
N TYR A 252 -0.56 56.14 -33.36
CA TYR A 252 -1.03 56.48 -34.69
C TYR A 252 -1.30 57.99 -34.82
N THR A 253 -0.58 58.67 -35.72
CA THR A 253 -0.56 60.14 -35.84
C THR A 253 -1.29 60.71 -37.06
N ALA A 254 -1.93 59.87 -37.89
CA ALA A 254 -2.73 60.36 -39.02
C ALA A 254 -4.01 61.08 -38.54
N THR A 255 -4.49 62.05 -39.33
CA THR A 255 -5.58 62.98 -38.98
C THR A 255 -6.96 62.33 -38.79
N SER A 256 -7.14 61.06 -39.18
CA SER A 256 -8.36 60.27 -38.95
C SER A 256 -8.05 58.77 -38.82
N LEU A 257 -8.63 58.11 -37.81
CA LEU A 257 -8.69 56.64 -37.76
C LEU A 257 -9.56 56.12 -38.91
N PRO A 258 -9.25 54.98 -39.55
CA PRO A 258 -10.11 54.41 -40.57
C PRO A 258 -11.52 54.16 -40.01
N PRO A 259 -12.59 54.50 -40.74
CA PRO A 259 -13.96 54.34 -40.26
C PRO A 259 -14.27 52.85 -40.06
N THR A 260 -14.85 52.53 -38.90
CA THR A 260 -15.40 51.21 -38.58
C THR A 260 -16.39 50.79 -39.67
N PRO A 261 -16.25 49.61 -40.32
CA PRO A 261 -17.19 49.19 -41.33
C PRO A 261 -18.56 48.97 -40.70
N THR A 262 -19.50 49.84 -41.05
CA THR A 262 -20.93 49.70 -40.74
C THR A 262 -21.51 48.63 -41.67
N PRO A 263 -22.45 47.77 -41.22
CA PRO A 263 -22.91 46.63 -42.00
C PRO A 263 -23.68 47.11 -43.22
N THR A 264 -23.10 46.96 -44.41
CA THR A 264 -23.81 47.13 -45.67
C THR A 264 -24.61 45.86 -45.95
N THR A 265 -25.93 45.98 -45.93
CA THR A 265 -26.84 44.97 -46.47
C THR A 265 -26.61 44.82 -47.97
N ILE A 266 -25.85 43.80 -48.36
CA ILE A 266 -25.78 43.34 -49.74
C ILE A 266 -26.46 41.98 -49.78
N SER A 267 -27.62 41.94 -50.42
CA SER A 267 -28.27 40.70 -50.82
C SER A 267 -27.37 40.05 -51.89
N ALA A 268 -26.59 39.05 -51.49
CA ALA A 268 -25.83 38.20 -52.38
C ALA A 268 -26.30 36.76 -52.19
N THR A 269 -26.94 36.25 -53.23
CA THR A 269 -27.20 34.82 -53.42
C THR A 269 -25.93 34.01 -53.20
N VAL A 270 -25.96 33.11 -52.22
CA VAL A 270 -24.91 32.15 -51.89
C VAL A 270 -24.65 31.27 -53.12
N PRO A 271 -23.43 31.24 -53.69
CA PRO A 271 -23.03 30.16 -54.57
C PRO A 271 -22.83 28.93 -53.70
N SER A 272 -23.74 27.97 -53.81
CA SER A 272 -23.51 26.60 -53.35
C SER A 272 -22.43 26.00 -54.25
N ALA A 273 -21.16 26.18 -53.87
CA ALA A 273 -20.07 25.40 -54.44
C ALA A 273 -20.19 23.99 -53.85
N THR A 274 -20.71 23.05 -54.63
CA THR A 274 -20.67 21.63 -54.30
C THR A 274 -19.21 21.18 -54.24
N ILE A 275 -18.69 20.94 -53.04
CA ILE A 275 -17.39 20.29 -52.82
C ILE A 275 -17.54 18.83 -53.26
N THR A 276 -17.01 18.47 -54.43
CA THR A 276 -17.24 17.14 -55.04
C THR A 276 -16.25 16.07 -54.60
N ASP A 277 -15.15 16.43 -53.91
CA ASP A 277 -14.01 15.53 -53.63
C ASP A 277 -13.76 15.31 -52.12
N LEU A 278 -14.81 15.33 -51.29
CA LEU A 278 -14.66 14.99 -49.87
C LEU A 278 -14.25 13.50 -49.70
N PRO A 279 -13.38 13.18 -48.72
CA PRO A 279 -13.08 11.80 -48.35
C PRO A 279 -14.35 10.98 -48.11
N LYS A 280 -14.38 9.73 -48.61
CA LYS A 280 -15.57 8.88 -48.62
C LYS A 280 -16.23 8.80 -47.24
N GLY A 281 -17.49 9.24 -47.16
CA GLY A 281 -18.31 9.19 -45.94
C GLY A 281 -18.34 10.48 -45.12
N TRP A 282 -17.46 11.46 -45.42
CA TRP A 282 -17.48 12.77 -44.76
C TRP A 282 -18.48 13.70 -45.41
N THR A 283 -19.25 14.40 -44.58
CA THR A 283 -20.26 15.37 -45.02
C THR A 283 -20.18 16.63 -44.17
N TYR A 284 -20.57 17.76 -44.75
CA TYR A 284 -20.75 19.00 -44.01
C TYR A 284 -21.88 18.86 -42.98
N LYS A 285 -21.63 19.31 -41.75
CA LYS A 285 -22.55 19.22 -40.61
C LYS A 285 -23.00 20.60 -40.10
N GLY A 286 -22.83 21.63 -40.93
CA GLY A 286 -23.30 22.98 -40.66
C GLY A 286 -22.22 23.89 -40.07
N CYS A 287 -22.60 25.16 -39.93
CA CYS A 287 -21.81 26.18 -39.27
C CYS A 287 -22.09 26.17 -37.76
N TRP A 288 -21.04 26.10 -36.95
CA TRP A 288 -21.15 26.03 -35.48
C TRP A 288 -20.55 27.29 -34.84
N VAL A 289 -21.14 27.73 -33.73
CA VAL A 289 -20.61 28.81 -32.91
C VAL A 289 -19.40 28.28 -32.16
N ASP A 290 -18.21 28.75 -32.53
CA ASP A 290 -17.02 28.50 -31.72
C ASP A 290 -17.04 29.40 -30.49
N ARG A 291 -16.44 28.93 -29.41
CA ARG A 291 -16.40 29.61 -28.11
C ARG A 291 -17.78 30.05 -27.59
N ALA A 292 -18.80 29.26 -27.90
CA ALA A 292 -20.16 29.51 -27.43
C ALA A 292 -20.16 29.72 -25.91
N LEU A 293 -20.81 30.81 -25.45
CA LEU A 293 -20.89 31.18 -24.03
C LEU A 293 -19.53 31.51 -23.36
N GLY A 294 -18.49 31.87 -24.14
CA GLY A 294 -17.16 32.22 -23.60
C GLY A 294 -16.37 31.01 -23.09
N ARG A 295 -16.80 29.80 -23.43
CA ARG A 295 -16.08 28.54 -23.15
C ARG A 295 -15.09 28.30 -24.28
N GLY A 296 -14.01 27.54 -24.10
CA GLY A 296 -12.98 27.34 -25.13
C GLY A 296 -13.51 26.77 -26.45
N SER A 297 -12.60 26.49 -27.40
CA SER A 297 -12.95 25.93 -28.72
C SER A 297 -13.89 24.71 -28.61
N ILE A 298 -14.85 24.57 -29.52
CA ILE A 298 -15.79 23.44 -29.55
C ILE A 298 -15.16 22.15 -30.08
N LEU A 299 -13.89 22.20 -30.50
CA LEU A 299 -13.01 21.07 -30.82
C LEU A 299 -11.65 21.31 -30.13
N ALA A 300 -11.15 20.32 -29.38
CA ALA A 300 -9.99 20.53 -28.51
C ALA A 300 -8.65 20.58 -29.26
N ASP A 301 -8.47 19.75 -30.29
CA ASP A 301 -7.16 19.54 -30.91
C ASP A 301 -6.96 20.43 -32.13
N ASN A 302 -6.27 21.56 -31.95
CA ASN A 302 -5.90 22.45 -33.04
C ASN A 302 -4.64 21.95 -33.75
N LEU A 303 -4.69 21.85 -35.07
CA LEU A 303 -3.51 21.60 -35.91
C LEU A 303 -2.76 22.91 -36.20
N PRO A 304 -1.47 22.84 -36.57
CA PRO A 304 -0.73 24.03 -37.00
C PRO A 304 -1.45 24.77 -38.14
N ASN A 305 -1.52 26.10 -38.06
CA ASN A 305 -2.14 26.92 -39.09
C ASN A 305 -1.45 26.71 -40.45
N ASP A 306 -2.23 26.50 -41.51
CA ASP A 306 -1.72 26.31 -42.87
C ASP A 306 -2.26 27.40 -43.80
N ALA A 307 -1.36 28.20 -44.38
CA ALA A 307 -1.72 29.23 -45.37
C ALA A 307 -2.39 28.65 -46.62
N ASN A 308 -2.14 27.37 -46.93
CA ASN A 308 -2.73 26.65 -48.05
C ASN A 308 -3.86 25.70 -47.59
N MET A 309 -4.49 25.95 -46.43
CA MET A 309 -5.56 25.10 -45.90
C MET A 309 -6.74 25.02 -46.89
N THR A 310 -7.20 23.80 -47.16
CA THR A 310 -8.43 23.48 -47.90
C THR A 310 -9.35 22.66 -47.02
N VAL A 311 -10.62 22.52 -47.40
CA VAL A 311 -11.56 21.65 -46.67
C VAL A 311 -11.04 20.21 -46.66
N GLU A 312 -10.54 19.73 -47.80
CA GLU A 312 -10.04 18.36 -47.98
C GLU A 312 -8.76 18.12 -47.16
N SER A 313 -7.82 19.07 -47.16
CA SER A 313 -6.57 18.90 -46.40
C SER A 313 -6.81 18.87 -44.90
N CYS A 314 -7.73 19.68 -44.37
CA CYS A 314 -8.08 19.63 -42.96
C CYS A 314 -8.75 18.29 -42.58
N ILE A 315 -9.73 17.85 -43.36
CA ILE A 315 -10.38 16.54 -43.13
C ILE A 315 -9.34 15.41 -43.18
N GLN A 316 -8.45 15.42 -44.18
CA GLN A 316 -7.45 14.37 -44.32
C GLN A 316 -6.44 14.35 -43.16
N ASN A 317 -6.07 15.52 -42.65
CA ASN A 317 -5.20 15.62 -41.48
C ASN A 317 -5.90 15.11 -40.22
N CYS A 318 -7.18 15.44 -40.01
CA CYS A 318 -7.96 14.90 -38.90
C CYS A 318 -8.17 13.39 -39.00
N ILE A 319 -8.40 12.84 -40.20
CA ILE A 319 -8.44 11.39 -40.43
C ILE A 319 -7.10 10.74 -40.06
N THR A 320 -5.98 11.35 -40.47
CA THR A 320 -4.63 10.85 -40.19
C THR A 320 -4.32 10.86 -38.71
N ALA A 321 -4.83 11.85 -37.98
CA ALA A 321 -4.73 11.96 -36.53
C ALA A 321 -5.77 11.10 -35.76
N GLY A 322 -6.63 10.34 -36.47
CA GLY A 322 -7.56 9.38 -35.87
C GLY A 322 -8.92 9.96 -35.43
N TYR A 323 -9.26 11.17 -35.87
CA TYR A 323 -10.48 11.87 -35.47
C TYR A 323 -11.63 11.71 -36.48
N SER A 324 -12.87 11.80 -35.99
CA SER A 324 -14.09 11.69 -36.80
C SER A 324 -14.77 13.02 -37.11
N ILE A 325 -14.25 14.14 -36.59
CA ILE A 325 -14.73 15.50 -36.82
C ILE A 325 -13.54 16.38 -37.21
N ALA A 326 -13.75 17.22 -38.21
CA ALA A 326 -12.83 18.27 -38.64
C ALA A 326 -13.59 19.59 -38.64
N GLY A 327 -13.03 20.61 -38.00
CA GLY A 327 -13.57 21.95 -37.96
C GLY A 327 -12.59 22.96 -38.51
N MET A 328 -13.02 23.77 -39.47
CA MET A 328 -12.21 24.84 -40.02
C MET A 328 -12.68 26.17 -39.45
N GLU A 329 -11.74 26.98 -39.00
CA GLU A 329 -12.01 28.34 -38.52
C GLU A 329 -11.19 29.37 -39.29
N TYR A 330 -11.84 30.48 -39.61
CA TYR A 330 -11.25 31.62 -40.29
C TYR A 330 -10.64 31.25 -41.67
N TYR A 331 -9.33 31.43 -41.87
CA TYR A 331 -8.69 31.21 -43.18
C TYR A 331 -7.77 29.97 -43.21
N THR A 332 -7.11 29.66 -42.11
CA THR A 332 -5.94 28.75 -42.09
C THR A 332 -5.98 27.72 -40.98
N GLN A 333 -7.02 27.73 -40.14
CA GLN A 333 -7.05 26.95 -38.90
C GLN A 333 -7.86 25.67 -39.12
N CYS A 334 -7.35 24.56 -38.58
CA CYS A 334 -7.99 23.26 -38.66
C CYS A 334 -7.95 22.60 -37.28
N TYR A 335 -9.12 22.22 -36.79
CA TYR A 335 -9.34 21.59 -35.51
C TYR A 335 -9.89 20.18 -35.72
N CYS A 336 -9.50 19.25 -34.87
CA CYS A 336 -9.92 17.85 -34.94
C CYS A 336 -10.50 17.42 -33.60
N ASP A 337 -11.53 16.58 -33.63
CA ASP A 337 -12.04 15.90 -32.42
C ASP A 337 -12.90 14.68 -32.83
N SER A 338 -13.37 13.91 -31.86
CA SER A 338 -14.37 12.85 -32.06
C SER A 338 -15.76 13.22 -31.51
N ALA A 339 -15.88 14.36 -30.82
CA ALA A 339 -17.14 14.94 -30.37
C ALA A 339 -17.08 16.48 -30.39
N ILE A 340 -18.24 17.14 -30.52
CA ILE A 340 -18.38 18.57 -30.25
C ILE A 340 -18.35 18.77 -28.73
N ILE A 341 -17.45 19.60 -28.21
CA ILE A 341 -17.30 19.89 -26.79
C ILE A 341 -17.82 21.30 -26.45
N ASN A 342 -17.78 21.68 -25.16
CA ASN A 342 -18.13 23.02 -24.66
C ASN A 342 -19.56 23.51 -24.98
N LEU A 343 -20.53 22.60 -25.15
CA LEU A 343 -21.89 22.91 -25.62
C LEU A 343 -21.91 23.69 -26.93
N GLY A 344 -21.03 23.30 -27.87
CA GLY A 344 -21.12 23.81 -29.24
C GLY A 344 -22.55 23.73 -29.74
N ALA A 345 -22.98 24.79 -30.41
CA ALA A 345 -24.32 24.91 -30.97
C ALA A 345 -24.22 25.34 -32.42
N LEU A 346 -25.21 24.92 -33.22
CA LEU A 346 -25.34 25.44 -34.58
C LEU A 346 -25.51 26.96 -34.55
N ALA A 347 -24.81 27.63 -35.46
CA ALA A 347 -25.01 29.02 -35.74
C ALA A 347 -26.45 29.26 -36.21
N SER A 348 -26.95 30.49 -36.01
CA SER A 348 -28.29 30.86 -36.47
C SER A 348 -28.44 30.84 -38.00
N SER A 349 -27.32 30.78 -38.74
CA SER A 349 -27.28 30.63 -40.19
C SER A 349 -25.91 30.10 -40.64
N ASP A 350 -25.90 29.20 -41.64
CA ASP A 350 -24.67 28.73 -42.30
C ASP A 350 -23.88 29.86 -42.95
N SER A 351 -24.55 30.95 -43.33
CA SER A 351 -23.89 32.14 -43.90
C SER A 351 -22.95 32.87 -42.93
N GLN A 352 -22.87 32.44 -41.66
CA GLN A 352 -21.90 32.96 -40.70
C GLN A 352 -20.52 32.29 -40.84
N CYS A 353 -20.45 31.14 -41.52
CA CYS A 353 -19.19 30.51 -41.93
C CYS A 353 -18.83 31.00 -43.33
N ASN A 354 -18.48 32.29 -43.45
CA ASN A 354 -18.33 33.02 -44.70
C ASN A 354 -16.87 33.36 -45.05
N THR A 355 -15.90 32.80 -44.33
CA THR A 355 -14.49 33.07 -44.55
C THR A 355 -13.90 32.08 -45.55
N PRO A 356 -13.30 32.53 -46.66
CA PRO A 356 -12.68 31.64 -47.63
C PRO A 356 -11.45 30.90 -47.07
N CYS A 357 -11.25 29.65 -47.45
CA CYS A 357 -10.06 28.88 -47.11
C CYS A 357 -8.80 29.45 -47.77
N GLY A 358 -7.67 29.47 -47.05
CA GLY A 358 -6.40 30.04 -47.52
C GLY A 358 -5.84 29.36 -48.78
N GLY A 359 -6.00 28.03 -48.90
CA GLY A 359 -5.58 27.25 -50.06
C GLY A 359 -6.59 27.18 -51.20
N ASN A 360 -7.86 27.58 -50.96
CA ASN A 360 -8.89 27.57 -51.98
C ASN A 360 -10.00 28.58 -51.66
N ALA A 361 -9.95 29.75 -52.31
CA ALA A 361 -10.92 30.83 -52.10
C ALA A 361 -12.37 30.48 -52.51
N ASN A 362 -12.59 29.35 -53.20
CA ASN A 362 -13.93 28.86 -53.55
C ASN A 362 -14.55 27.96 -52.47
N GLN A 363 -13.81 27.65 -51.39
CA GLN A 363 -14.27 26.89 -50.24
C GLN A 363 -14.37 27.81 -49.02
N MET A 364 -15.31 27.53 -48.12
CA MET A 364 -15.46 28.29 -46.87
C MET A 364 -14.92 27.48 -45.68
N CYS A 365 -14.07 28.13 -44.87
CA CYS A 365 -13.34 27.57 -43.74
C CYS A 365 -13.77 28.22 -42.41
N GLY A 366 -15.08 28.44 -42.21
CA GLY A 366 -15.60 29.02 -40.97
C GLY A 366 -15.73 30.53 -41.03
N GLY A 367 -15.51 31.21 -39.90
CA GLY A 367 -15.69 32.65 -39.69
C GLY A 367 -15.11 33.10 -38.35
N GLY A 368 -15.24 34.38 -38.00
CA GLY A 368 -14.86 34.85 -36.65
C GLY A 368 -15.75 34.20 -35.59
N ASP A 369 -15.15 33.40 -34.69
CA ASP A 369 -15.84 32.53 -33.71
C ASP A 369 -16.85 31.57 -34.37
N ARG A 370 -16.56 31.08 -35.58
CA ARG A 370 -17.44 30.19 -36.35
C ARG A 370 -16.64 29.07 -37.00
N MET A 371 -17.04 27.83 -36.71
CA MET A 371 -16.42 26.64 -37.30
C MET A 371 -17.29 25.99 -38.35
N SER A 372 -16.72 25.74 -39.52
CA SER A 372 -17.31 24.85 -40.53
C SER A 372 -17.02 23.41 -40.14
N ILE A 373 -18.03 22.66 -39.71
CA ILE A 373 -17.84 21.29 -39.21
C ILE A 373 -18.10 20.27 -40.32
N TYR A 374 -17.16 19.34 -40.50
CA TYR A 374 -17.29 18.16 -41.35
C TYR A 374 -17.11 16.90 -40.51
N SER A 375 -17.89 15.85 -40.79
CA SER A 375 -17.77 14.58 -40.08
C SER A 375 -18.30 13.40 -40.89
N ASN A 376 -17.77 12.21 -40.63
CA ASN A 376 -18.31 10.94 -41.09
C ASN A 376 -19.39 10.32 -40.18
N GLN A 377 -19.67 10.95 -39.03
CA GLN A 377 -20.73 10.51 -38.12
C GLN A 377 -22.11 10.79 -38.71
N THR A 378 -23.09 9.90 -38.48
CA THR A 378 -24.49 10.14 -38.91
C THR A 378 -25.12 11.27 -38.07
N ASN A 379 -24.94 11.21 -36.75
CA ASN A 379 -25.29 12.26 -35.80
C ASN A 379 -24.01 12.66 -35.05
N LEU A 380 -23.74 13.97 -34.97
CA LEU A 380 -22.61 14.47 -34.19
C LEU A 380 -22.82 14.18 -32.70
N ILE A 381 -21.80 13.64 -32.04
CA ILE A 381 -21.78 13.50 -30.58
C ILE A 381 -21.49 14.88 -30.00
N VAL A 382 -22.41 15.47 -29.23
CA VAL A 382 -22.20 16.73 -28.49
C VAL A 382 -22.05 16.41 -27.01
N ARG A 383 -20.87 16.65 -26.44
CA ARG A 383 -20.59 16.44 -25.02
C ARG A 383 -21.18 17.57 -24.19
N GLN A 384 -21.85 17.18 -23.11
CA GLN A 384 -22.31 18.11 -22.09
C GLN A 384 -21.12 18.66 -21.31
N LEU A 385 -21.34 19.78 -20.60
CA LEU A 385 -20.30 20.30 -19.71
C LEU A 385 -19.98 19.28 -18.63
N PRO A 386 -18.70 19.11 -18.30
CA PRO A 386 -18.34 18.31 -17.16
C PRO A 386 -19.00 18.86 -15.90
N VAL A 387 -19.49 17.95 -15.05
CA VAL A 387 -20.13 18.29 -13.78
C VAL A 387 -19.53 17.47 -12.66
N ILE A 388 -19.64 17.96 -11.42
CA ILE A 388 -19.34 17.12 -10.27
C ILE A 388 -20.36 15.98 -10.21
N GLN A 389 -19.87 14.75 -10.05
CA GLN A 389 -20.72 13.57 -9.92
C GLN A 389 -21.38 13.54 -8.52
N ASN A 390 -22.49 14.24 -8.35
CA ASN A 390 -23.24 14.31 -7.08
C ASN A 390 -24.47 13.39 -7.03
N THR A 391 -24.76 12.68 -8.13
CA THR A 391 -25.85 11.70 -8.26
C THR A 391 -25.29 10.38 -8.82
N SER A 392 -26.07 9.31 -8.71
CA SER A 392 -25.66 7.96 -9.17
C SER A 392 -24.33 7.49 -8.56
N LEU A 393 -24.07 7.91 -7.32
CA LEU A 393 -22.93 7.46 -6.53
C LEU A 393 -23.13 6.02 -6.06
N PRO A 394 -22.05 5.24 -5.85
CA PRO A 394 -22.15 3.89 -5.31
C PRO A 394 -22.70 3.93 -3.88
N GLY A 395 -23.48 2.92 -3.48
CA GLY A 395 -23.98 2.77 -2.11
C GLY A 395 -24.67 4.01 -1.55
N ASN A 396 -24.24 4.46 -0.36
CA ASN A 396 -24.84 5.57 0.38
C ASN A 396 -23.92 6.81 0.45
N TRP A 397 -23.03 6.96 -0.53
CA TRP A 397 -22.15 8.13 -0.62
C TRP A 397 -22.92 9.41 -0.96
N LYS A 398 -22.48 10.55 -0.39
CA LYS A 398 -23.00 11.89 -0.66
C LYS A 398 -21.87 12.86 -0.86
N TYR A 399 -21.99 13.69 -1.90
CA TYR A 399 -21.09 14.81 -2.13
C TYR A 399 -21.24 15.87 -1.03
N LYS A 400 -20.11 16.48 -0.63
CA LYS A 400 -20.05 17.48 0.44
C LYS A 400 -19.43 18.82 0.01
N GLY A 401 -18.71 18.86 -1.09
CA GLY A 401 -18.13 20.10 -1.64
C GLY A 401 -16.70 19.92 -2.13
N CYS A 402 -16.10 21.00 -2.62
CA CYS A 402 -14.69 21.08 -2.96
C CYS A 402 -13.87 21.36 -1.69
N LEU A 403 -13.13 20.37 -1.20
CA LEU A 403 -12.40 20.40 0.07
C LEU A 403 -10.95 20.81 -0.14
N THR A 404 -10.43 21.75 0.67
CA THR A 404 -9.00 22.10 0.68
C THR A 404 -8.15 20.93 1.11
N ASP A 405 -7.06 20.69 0.39
CA ASP A 405 -6.03 19.70 0.71
C ASP A 405 -4.65 20.36 0.76
N ASP A 406 -3.66 19.69 1.37
CA ASP A 406 -2.28 20.18 1.46
C ASP A 406 -1.31 19.12 0.93
N ALA A 407 -0.34 19.55 0.11
CA ALA A 407 0.56 18.62 -0.56
C ALA A 407 1.49 17.84 0.39
N VAL A 408 1.77 18.40 1.56
CA VAL A 408 2.66 17.84 2.60
C VAL A 408 1.84 17.16 3.68
N ASN A 409 0.78 17.81 4.14
CA ASN A 409 -0.08 17.35 5.23
C ASN A 409 -1.48 17.00 4.70
N ARG A 410 -1.52 15.96 3.86
CA ARG A 410 -2.73 15.48 3.18
C ARG A 410 -3.85 15.26 4.17
N VAL A 411 -5.05 15.75 3.84
CA VAL A 411 -6.24 15.57 4.68
C VAL A 411 -6.56 14.09 4.83
N PHE A 412 -6.60 13.34 3.73
CA PHE A 412 -6.84 11.90 3.77
C PHE A 412 -5.51 11.14 3.63
N PRO A 413 -5.23 10.17 4.52
CA PRO A 413 -3.92 9.55 4.59
C PRO A 413 -3.63 8.57 3.44
N TYR A 414 -4.65 8.08 2.73
CA TYR A 414 -4.47 7.06 1.70
C TYR A 414 -4.73 7.60 0.29
N GLN A 415 -3.65 7.88 -0.44
CA GLN A 415 -3.70 8.24 -1.85
C GLN A 415 -3.56 7.00 -2.75
N ILE A 416 -4.46 6.84 -3.70
CA ILE A 416 -4.45 5.82 -4.75
C ILE A 416 -4.33 6.51 -6.11
N ALA A 417 -3.38 6.06 -6.94
CA ALA A 417 -3.22 6.55 -8.31
C ALA A 417 -4.09 5.74 -9.28
N LEU A 418 -5.19 6.33 -9.75
CA LEU A 418 -6.10 5.78 -10.75
C LEU A 418 -5.88 6.46 -12.12
N THR A 419 -4.78 6.13 -12.78
CA THR A 419 -4.29 6.84 -13.97
C THR A 419 -5.27 6.88 -15.14
N ASN A 420 -6.04 5.81 -15.36
CA ASN A 420 -6.90 5.66 -16.54
C ASN A 420 -8.39 5.46 -16.21
N ASN A 421 -8.75 5.35 -14.93
CA ASN A 421 -10.08 4.94 -14.51
C ASN A 421 -10.56 5.68 -13.24
N ASN A 422 -9.99 6.83 -12.90
CA ASN A 422 -10.45 7.61 -11.76
C ASN A 422 -11.86 8.14 -12.06
N THR A 423 -12.82 7.78 -11.21
CA THR A 423 -14.20 8.29 -11.20
C THR A 423 -14.66 8.31 -9.75
N ALA A 424 -15.69 9.10 -9.42
CA ALA A 424 -16.27 9.05 -8.07
C ALA A 424 -16.76 7.63 -7.75
N THR A 425 -17.34 6.93 -8.72
CA THR A 425 -17.80 5.55 -8.53
C THR A 425 -16.66 4.61 -8.16
N ASN A 426 -15.56 4.61 -8.90
CA ASN A 426 -14.46 3.67 -8.64
C ASN A 426 -13.73 4.00 -7.34
N CYS A 427 -13.42 5.28 -7.12
CA CYS A 427 -12.73 5.73 -5.92
C CYS A 427 -13.52 5.41 -4.65
N LEU A 428 -14.81 5.79 -4.62
CA LEU A 428 -15.64 5.62 -3.42
C LEU A 428 -16.02 4.16 -3.17
N SER A 429 -16.13 3.33 -4.22
CA SER A 429 -16.32 1.89 -4.04
C SER A 429 -15.12 1.27 -3.33
N LEU A 430 -13.89 1.60 -3.77
CA LEU A 430 -12.66 1.13 -3.16
C LEU A 430 -12.51 1.62 -1.71
N CYS A 431 -12.81 2.90 -1.43
CA CYS A 431 -12.77 3.41 -0.05
C CYS A 431 -13.74 2.65 0.86
N SER A 432 -14.99 2.44 0.42
CA SER A 432 -15.98 1.74 1.24
C SER A 432 -15.70 0.25 1.41
N GLU A 433 -15.04 -0.41 0.44
CA GLU A 433 -14.61 -1.80 0.54
C GLU A 433 -13.59 -2.02 1.66
N PHE A 434 -12.69 -1.04 1.88
CA PHE A 434 -11.76 -1.03 2.99
C PHE A 434 -12.32 -0.36 4.26
N GLY A 435 -13.59 0.03 4.25
CA GLY A 435 -14.28 0.60 5.41
C GLY A 435 -14.01 2.08 5.69
N TYR A 436 -13.47 2.83 4.73
CA TYR A 436 -13.27 4.27 4.84
C TYR A 436 -14.57 5.02 4.53
N GLY A 437 -15.05 5.81 5.50
CA GLY A 437 -16.32 6.55 5.41
C GLY A 437 -16.22 7.91 4.73
N ALA A 438 -15.01 8.35 4.37
CA ALA A 438 -14.72 9.62 3.75
C ALA A 438 -13.72 9.44 2.61
N GLY A 439 -13.83 10.26 1.56
CA GLY A 439 -12.89 10.18 0.45
C GLY A 439 -13.25 11.11 -0.70
N GLY A 440 -12.45 11.10 -1.75
CA GLY A 440 -12.62 11.98 -2.89
C GLY A 440 -11.50 11.90 -3.90
N MET A 441 -11.55 12.77 -4.91
CA MET A 441 -10.55 12.79 -5.97
C MET A 441 -9.87 14.15 -6.09
N GLU A 442 -8.57 14.11 -6.39
CA GLU A 442 -7.69 15.25 -6.64
C GLU A 442 -6.95 15.03 -7.98
N TYR A 443 -6.46 16.12 -8.59
CA TYR A 443 -5.55 16.07 -9.74
C TYR A 443 -5.97 15.16 -10.91
N SER A 444 -7.27 15.04 -11.20
CA SER A 444 -7.83 14.17 -12.25
C SER A 444 -7.71 12.67 -11.98
N ASN A 445 -6.56 12.19 -11.50
CA ASN A 445 -6.19 10.78 -11.43
C ASN A 445 -5.91 10.25 -10.01
N GLN A 446 -6.01 11.09 -8.99
CA GLN A 446 -5.76 10.69 -7.60
C GLN A 446 -7.09 10.45 -6.90
N CYS A 447 -7.17 9.33 -6.20
CA CYS A 447 -8.26 8.96 -5.32
C CYS A 447 -7.73 8.95 -3.89
N PHE A 448 -8.49 9.50 -2.95
CA PHE A 448 -8.12 9.60 -1.56
C PHE A 448 -9.18 8.96 -0.68
N CYS A 449 -8.75 8.14 0.27
CA CYS A 449 -9.61 7.48 1.26
C CYS A 449 -9.19 7.84 2.69
N GLY A 450 -10.17 8.05 3.56
CA GLY A 450 -9.95 8.33 4.98
C GLY A 450 -11.26 8.36 5.76
N ASP A 451 -11.25 9.04 6.90
CA ASP A 451 -12.38 9.19 7.80
C ASP A 451 -12.79 10.66 7.94
N VAL A 452 -14.05 10.89 8.34
CA VAL A 452 -14.55 12.25 8.56
C VAL A 452 -13.74 12.98 9.63
N GLN A 453 -13.16 12.24 10.58
CA GLN A 453 -12.29 12.79 11.61
C GLN A 453 -11.01 13.40 11.03
N ASP A 454 -10.52 12.92 9.89
CA ASP A 454 -9.32 13.45 9.26
C ASP A 454 -9.52 14.89 8.78
N VAL A 455 -10.70 15.20 8.24
CA VAL A 455 -11.11 16.56 7.84
C VAL A 455 -11.04 17.52 9.03
N ILE A 456 -11.49 17.05 10.20
CA ILE A 456 -11.48 17.83 11.45
C ILE A 456 -10.04 18.02 11.95
N ASN A 457 -9.25 16.95 11.99
CA ASN A 457 -7.88 16.96 12.49
C ASN A 457 -6.98 17.91 11.66
N HIS A 458 -7.19 17.94 10.34
CA HIS A 458 -6.44 18.79 9.41
C HIS A 458 -7.03 20.19 9.23
N LYS A 459 -8.17 20.50 9.87
CA LYS A 459 -8.89 21.79 9.76
C LYS A 459 -9.19 22.18 8.31
N ALA A 460 -9.49 21.19 7.47
CA ALA A 460 -9.79 21.41 6.07
C ALA A 460 -11.16 22.11 5.91
N THR A 461 -11.29 22.93 4.87
CA THR A 461 -12.46 23.78 4.63
C THR A 461 -13.04 23.53 3.24
N ILE A 462 -14.34 23.81 3.07
CA ILE A 462 -15.00 23.72 1.76
C ILE A 462 -14.89 25.08 1.06
N VAL A 463 -14.43 25.07 -0.19
CA VAL A 463 -14.37 26.21 -1.10
C VAL A 463 -15.43 26.09 -2.19
N ASP A 464 -15.50 27.09 -3.08
CA ASP A 464 -16.44 27.07 -4.20
C ASP A 464 -16.13 25.91 -5.17
N ASP A 465 -17.16 25.18 -5.59
CA ASP A 465 -17.05 24.06 -6.52
C ASP A 465 -16.41 24.46 -7.86
N SER A 466 -16.45 25.74 -8.23
CA SER A 466 -15.76 26.26 -9.42
C SER A 466 -14.23 26.11 -9.38
N GLN A 467 -13.65 25.73 -8.24
CA GLN A 467 -12.22 25.47 -8.09
C GLN A 467 -11.86 23.98 -8.33
N CYS A 468 -12.81 23.06 -8.19
CA CYS A 468 -12.65 21.63 -8.45
C CYS A 468 -13.01 21.28 -9.90
N VAL A 469 -12.26 21.80 -10.87
CA VAL A 469 -12.59 21.72 -12.31
C VAL A 469 -11.68 20.81 -13.13
N MET A 470 -10.88 19.95 -12.50
CA MET A 470 -10.06 18.97 -13.21
C MET A 470 -10.89 17.76 -13.65
N LEU A 471 -10.72 17.32 -14.89
CA LEU A 471 -11.50 16.22 -15.47
C LEU A 471 -11.06 14.87 -14.92
N CYS A 472 -12.01 14.00 -14.58
CA CYS A 472 -11.70 12.62 -14.22
C CYS A 472 -11.06 11.86 -15.38
N THR A 473 -10.02 11.05 -15.10
CA THR A 473 -9.37 10.22 -16.13
C THR A 473 -10.26 9.07 -16.62
N GLY A 474 -11.11 8.52 -15.76
CA GLY A 474 -12.04 7.45 -16.11
C GLY A 474 -13.37 7.93 -16.70
N ASN A 475 -13.70 9.22 -16.57
CA ASN A 475 -14.90 9.80 -17.15
C ASN A 475 -14.73 11.32 -17.37
N ARG A 476 -14.39 11.71 -18.60
CA ARG A 476 -14.15 13.11 -18.96
C ARG A 476 -15.40 14.01 -18.92
N ASP A 477 -16.59 13.44 -18.69
CA ASP A 477 -17.83 14.20 -18.47
C ASP A 477 -18.02 14.58 -16.99
N THR A 478 -17.05 14.28 -16.11
CA THR A 478 -17.12 14.58 -14.67
C THR A 478 -15.83 15.21 -14.13
N TYR A 479 -15.94 15.99 -13.04
CA TYR A 479 -14.81 16.58 -12.33
C TYR A 479 -14.29 15.71 -11.18
N CYS A 480 -12.95 15.63 -11.05
CA CYS A 480 -12.17 14.90 -10.06
C CYS A 480 -11.12 15.82 -9.41
N GLY A 481 -11.61 16.84 -8.70
CA GLY A 481 -10.79 17.73 -7.88
C GLY A 481 -10.18 18.91 -8.61
N GLY A 482 -9.15 19.48 -8.02
CA GLY A 482 -8.33 20.57 -8.52
C GLY A 482 -6.96 20.57 -7.82
N PRO A 483 -6.09 21.55 -8.10
CA PRO A 483 -4.81 21.65 -7.41
C PRO A 483 -5.01 21.88 -5.90
N SER A 484 -4.58 20.95 -5.05
CA SER A 484 -4.79 21.03 -3.59
C SER A 484 -6.27 21.07 -3.21
N LEU A 485 -7.12 20.43 -4.02
CA LEU A 485 -8.57 20.47 -3.87
C LEU A 485 -9.22 19.12 -4.19
N ILE A 486 -9.87 18.54 -3.19
CA ILE A 486 -10.52 17.23 -3.27
C ILE A 486 -12.02 17.42 -3.53
N THR A 487 -12.54 16.74 -4.56
CA THR A 487 -14.00 16.54 -4.67
C THR A 487 -14.43 15.58 -3.55
N TYR A 488 -14.98 16.12 -2.46
CA TYR A 488 -15.15 15.40 -1.20
C TYR A 488 -16.54 14.77 -1.04
N TYR A 489 -16.55 13.51 -0.60
CA TYR A 489 -17.73 12.70 -0.35
C TYR A 489 -17.66 12.04 1.03
N THR A 490 -18.84 11.79 1.60
CA THR A 490 -18.99 11.02 2.85
C THR A 490 -20.03 9.93 2.72
N TRP A 491 -19.80 8.81 3.37
CA TRP A 491 -20.79 7.77 3.56
C TRP A 491 -21.89 8.22 4.53
N THR A 492 -23.16 7.95 4.18
CA THR A 492 -24.33 8.30 5.00
C THR A 492 -25.23 7.12 5.35
N GLY A 493 -24.82 5.91 4.98
CA GLY A 493 -25.53 4.68 5.31
C GLY A 493 -25.23 4.18 6.72
N ALA A 494 -25.52 2.90 6.98
CA ALA A 494 -25.07 2.21 8.18
C ALA A 494 -23.54 2.33 8.32
N SER A 495 -23.03 2.50 9.55
CA SER A 495 -21.60 2.72 9.76
C SER A 495 -20.77 1.63 9.11
N LEU A 496 -19.73 2.02 8.37
CA LEU A 496 -18.79 1.07 7.77
C LEU A 496 -17.91 0.41 8.82
N ASN A 497 -17.64 1.12 9.93
CA ASN A 497 -16.93 0.62 11.11
C ASN A 497 -17.52 1.27 12.37
N SER A 498 -17.69 0.49 13.43
CA SER A 498 -18.19 0.96 14.72
C SER A 498 -17.35 0.34 15.82
N TRP A 499 -16.61 1.19 16.54
CA TRP A 499 -15.83 0.78 17.70
C TRP A 499 -16.49 1.24 18.98
N THR A 500 -16.38 0.44 20.04
CA THR A 500 -16.69 0.93 21.40
C THR A 500 -15.39 1.30 22.12
N PHE A 501 -15.47 2.29 22.99
CA PHE A 501 -14.34 2.74 23.82
C PHE A 501 -14.70 2.48 25.27
N GLU A 502 -14.19 1.38 25.80
CA GLU A 502 -14.55 0.91 27.13
C GLU A 502 -13.83 1.73 28.22
N SER A 503 -14.46 1.82 29.39
CA SER A 503 -13.86 2.50 30.55
C SER A 503 -14.21 1.76 31.85
N GLY A 504 -13.47 2.05 32.92
CA GLY A 504 -13.62 1.33 34.19
C GLY A 504 -13.39 -0.17 34.03
N ASN A 505 -14.20 -0.99 34.71
CA ASN A 505 -14.02 -2.45 34.69
C ASN A 505 -14.27 -3.08 33.32
N SER A 506 -15.10 -2.45 32.46
CA SER A 506 -15.34 -2.92 31.09
C SER A 506 -14.10 -2.80 30.19
N ALA A 507 -13.15 -1.93 30.55
CA ALA A 507 -11.89 -1.77 29.82
C ALA A 507 -10.85 -2.85 30.17
N GLY A 508 -11.11 -3.71 31.15
CA GLY A 508 -10.06 -4.56 31.73
C GLY A 508 -9.01 -3.74 32.48
N LYS A 509 -7.89 -4.37 32.84
CA LYS A 509 -6.82 -3.72 33.60
C LYS A 509 -5.46 -4.35 33.34
N TYR A 510 -4.44 -3.53 33.10
CA TYR A 510 -3.04 -3.96 33.20
C TYR A 510 -2.55 -3.92 34.66
N GLU A 511 -1.86 -4.97 35.08
CA GLU A 511 -1.20 -5.05 36.38
C GLU A 511 0.22 -5.58 36.23
N PHE A 512 1.17 -4.95 36.93
CA PHE A 512 2.49 -5.51 37.10
C PHE A 512 2.40 -6.80 37.94
N LEU A 513 2.98 -7.89 37.42
CA LEU A 513 2.97 -9.18 38.08
C LEU A 513 4.25 -9.40 38.90
N VAL A 514 5.40 -9.40 38.23
CA VAL A 514 6.72 -9.69 38.83
C VAL A 514 7.83 -9.22 37.88
N GLY A 515 9.02 -8.93 38.41
CA GLY A 515 10.21 -8.73 37.58
C GLY A 515 10.72 -10.06 37.02
N GLY A 516 11.18 -10.09 35.78
CA GLY A 516 11.77 -11.26 35.13
C GLY A 516 13.30 -11.29 35.25
N PRO A 517 13.91 -12.50 35.32
CA PRO A 517 15.36 -12.66 35.26
C PRO A 517 15.93 -12.52 33.83
N ILE A 518 15.06 -12.61 32.82
CA ILE A 518 15.36 -12.54 31.38
C ILE A 518 14.26 -11.77 30.65
N ILE A 519 14.48 -11.48 29.37
CA ILE A 519 13.44 -11.00 28.45
C ILE A 519 12.90 -12.22 27.69
N PRO A 520 11.67 -12.67 27.98
CA PRO A 520 11.12 -13.84 27.30
C PRO A 520 10.89 -13.55 25.81
N LEU A 521 11.53 -14.34 24.96
CA LEU A 521 11.28 -14.39 23.51
C LEU A 521 10.26 -15.48 23.17
N THR A 522 10.07 -16.44 24.07
CA THR A 522 9.04 -17.46 23.96
C THR A 522 8.40 -17.65 25.33
N SER A 523 7.07 -17.77 25.35
CA SER A 523 6.29 -18.06 26.55
C SER A 523 5.35 -19.24 26.30
N ALA A 524 5.35 -20.23 27.20
CA ALA A 524 4.44 -21.37 27.11
C ALA A 524 3.91 -21.77 28.49
N VAL A 525 2.61 -22.02 28.58
CA VAL A 525 1.98 -22.49 29.83
C VAL A 525 2.07 -24.01 29.88
N GLY A 526 2.75 -24.53 30.90
CA GLY A 526 2.86 -25.96 31.15
C GLY A 526 1.58 -26.53 31.79
N ILE A 527 1.32 -27.82 31.56
CA ILE A 527 0.17 -28.51 32.16
C ILE A 527 0.25 -28.61 33.69
N ASN A 528 1.43 -28.34 34.26
CA ASN A 528 1.68 -28.20 35.69
C ASN A 528 1.21 -26.85 36.28
N GLY A 529 0.66 -25.94 35.45
CA GLY A 529 0.19 -24.62 35.85
C GLY A 529 1.30 -23.57 36.02
N LYS A 530 2.51 -23.87 35.56
CA LYS A 530 3.65 -22.95 35.55
C LYS A 530 3.91 -22.44 34.13
N ILE A 531 4.70 -21.39 34.00
CA ILE A 531 5.04 -20.80 32.71
C ILE A 531 6.53 -20.99 32.45
N SER A 532 6.89 -21.51 31.29
CA SER A 532 8.27 -21.52 30.82
C SER A 532 8.54 -20.29 29.97
N PHE A 533 9.71 -19.71 30.16
CA PHE A 533 10.25 -18.65 29.32
C PHE A 533 11.56 -19.09 28.71
N LEU A 534 11.74 -18.78 27.44
CA LEU A 534 13.01 -18.94 26.73
C LEU A 534 13.50 -17.60 26.22
N GLU A 535 14.82 -17.42 26.25
CA GLU A 535 15.57 -16.28 25.73
C GLU A 535 16.76 -16.81 24.90
N LYS A 536 17.51 -15.88 24.31
CA LYS A 536 18.88 -16.06 23.83
C LYS A 536 19.76 -16.85 24.82
N PHE A 537 20.57 -17.76 24.32
CA PHE A 537 21.61 -18.45 25.10
C PHE A 537 23.00 -18.19 24.54
N GLY A 538 23.90 -17.68 25.37
CA GLY A 538 25.25 -17.24 24.97
C GLY A 538 25.29 -15.86 24.27
N THR A 539 24.15 -15.37 23.79
CA THR A 539 23.97 -14.05 23.17
C THR A 539 23.00 -13.15 23.94
N SER A 540 22.59 -13.56 25.15
CA SER A 540 21.69 -12.79 26.00
C SER A 540 22.32 -11.47 26.46
N PRO A 541 21.54 -10.37 26.51
CA PRO A 541 21.98 -9.14 27.15
C PRO A 541 22.08 -9.26 28.69
N ALA A 542 21.44 -10.26 29.29
CA ALA A 542 21.50 -10.51 30.72
C ALA A 542 22.78 -11.26 31.10
N ASN A 543 23.57 -10.67 31.99
CA ASN A 543 24.78 -11.30 32.54
C ASN A 543 24.39 -12.58 33.31
N ASN A 544 24.93 -13.73 32.88
CA ASN A 544 24.65 -15.07 33.43
C ASN A 544 23.24 -15.62 33.15
N SER A 545 22.55 -15.18 32.09
CA SER A 545 21.33 -15.86 31.63
C SER A 545 21.59 -17.34 31.35
N THR A 546 20.70 -18.20 31.86
CA THR A 546 20.70 -19.64 31.54
C THR A 546 19.89 -19.94 30.26
N GLY A 547 19.32 -18.92 29.63
CA GLY A 547 18.48 -19.01 28.43
C GLY A 547 17.07 -19.55 28.68
N ALA A 548 16.77 -20.09 29.86
CA ALA A 548 15.46 -20.65 30.17
C ALA A 548 15.09 -20.51 31.65
N TYR A 549 13.85 -20.15 31.94
CA TYR A 549 13.35 -19.99 33.31
C TYR A 549 11.91 -20.48 33.42
N GLU A 550 11.53 -20.99 34.59
CA GLU A 550 10.15 -21.35 34.92
C GLU A 550 9.61 -20.39 35.99
N LEU A 551 8.39 -19.89 35.77
CA LEU A 551 7.64 -19.04 36.68
C LEU A 551 6.48 -19.81 37.34
N ASP A 552 6.43 -19.77 38.67
CA ASP A 552 5.31 -20.25 39.48
C ASP A 552 4.42 -19.07 39.92
N LEU A 553 3.21 -19.01 39.33
CA LEU A 553 2.22 -17.97 39.62
C LEU A 553 1.74 -17.96 41.09
N THR A 554 1.87 -19.08 41.82
CA THR A 554 1.48 -19.13 43.23
C THR A 554 2.52 -18.54 44.18
N GLN A 555 3.73 -18.32 43.68
CA GLN A 555 4.87 -17.84 44.46
C GLN A 555 5.25 -16.40 44.12
N ILE A 556 4.43 -15.64 43.37
CA ILE A 556 4.75 -14.27 42.90
C ILE A 556 5.12 -13.28 44.03
N ASN A 557 4.65 -13.53 45.25
CA ASN A 557 4.99 -12.71 46.44
C ASN A 557 6.36 -13.04 47.05
N ASN A 558 7.05 -14.06 46.53
CA ASN A 558 8.39 -14.47 46.91
C ASN A 558 9.22 -14.68 45.64
N TYR A 559 9.94 -13.64 45.22
CA TYR A 559 10.71 -13.62 43.98
C TYR A 559 11.59 -14.86 43.78
N THR A 560 12.36 -15.25 44.80
CA THR A 560 13.27 -16.40 44.71
C THR A 560 12.52 -17.74 44.58
N ALA A 561 11.33 -17.85 45.16
CA ALA A 561 10.50 -19.06 45.02
C ALA A 561 9.67 -19.06 43.73
N ALA A 562 9.37 -17.89 43.17
CA ALA A 562 8.65 -17.74 41.91
C ALA A 562 9.46 -18.23 40.72
N TRP A 563 10.77 -18.04 40.75
CA TRP A 563 11.67 -18.27 39.63
C TRP A 563 12.54 -19.52 39.82
N ARG A 564 12.49 -20.44 38.85
CA ARG A 564 13.44 -21.55 38.75
C ARG A 564 14.28 -21.42 37.47
N PRO A 565 15.62 -21.35 37.57
CA PRO A 565 16.47 -21.41 36.39
C PRO A 565 16.41 -22.79 35.74
N MET A 566 16.39 -22.81 34.41
CA MET A 566 16.52 -23.96 33.52
C MET A 566 17.65 -23.66 32.51
N HIS A 567 18.14 -24.65 31.78
CA HIS A 567 19.29 -24.53 30.89
C HIS A 567 19.01 -25.15 29.53
N VAL A 568 19.12 -24.34 28.48
CA VAL A 568 19.22 -24.83 27.10
C VAL A 568 20.68 -25.04 26.73
N LYS A 569 20.97 -25.93 25.77
CA LYS A 569 22.35 -26.20 25.33
C LYS A 569 22.76 -25.34 24.13
N THR A 570 21.81 -24.95 23.29
CA THR A 570 22.04 -24.06 22.16
C THR A 570 21.04 -22.91 22.12
N ASP A 571 21.36 -21.87 21.34
CA ASP A 571 20.60 -20.62 21.27
C ASP A 571 19.24 -20.79 20.57
N VAL A 572 18.15 -20.65 21.34
CA VAL A 572 16.77 -20.82 20.88
C VAL A 572 16.21 -19.60 20.14
N PHE A 573 16.97 -18.51 20.06
CA PHE A 573 16.46 -17.28 19.47
C PHE A 573 15.87 -17.53 18.07
N CYS A 574 14.63 -17.06 17.84
CA CYS A 574 13.87 -17.23 16.59
C CYS A 574 13.49 -18.68 16.24
N SER A 575 13.08 -19.44 17.26
CA SER A 575 12.56 -20.81 17.12
C SER A 575 11.03 -20.82 17.12
N ALA A 576 10.43 -21.98 16.79
CA ALA A 576 9.03 -22.27 17.05
C ALA A 576 8.85 -23.00 18.38
N SER A 577 7.69 -22.87 19.02
CA SER A 577 7.37 -23.57 20.28
C SER A 577 5.94 -24.09 20.29
N ILE A 578 5.75 -25.37 20.59
CA ILE A 578 4.42 -26.02 20.70
C ILE A 578 4.39 -26.98 21.89
N ILE A 579 3.18 -27.30 22.36
CA ILE A 579 2.95 -28.30 23.41
C ILE A 579 2.54 -29.61 22.75
N LEU A 580 3.22 -30.69 23.13
CA LEU A 580 3.01 -32.01 22.58
C LEU A 580 1.77 -32.68 23.19
N PRO A 581 1.05 -33.49 22.40
CA PRO A 581 -0.07 -34.29 22.88
C PRO A 581 0.34 -35.49 23.75
N ASP A 582 1.61 -35.67 24.10
CA ASP A 582 2.03 -36.76 24.99
C ASP A 582 1.45 -36.61 26.40
N ARG A 583 1.56 -37.67 27.22
CA ARG A 583 0.82 -37.73 28.50
C ARG A 583 1.28 -36.72 29.55
N LEU A 584 2.47 -36.12 29.38
CA LEU A 584 3.00 -35.10 30.30
C LEU A 584 3.00 -33.71 29.67
N GLY A 585 2.44 -33.55 28.46
CA GLY A 585 2.34 -32.26 27.78
C GLY A 585 3.71 -31.62 27.60
N ARG A 586 4.71 -32.39 27.15
CA ARG A 586 6.06 -31.84 26.93
C ARG A 586 5.99 -30.64 26.00
N GLN A 587 6.81 -29.65 26.27
CA GLN A 587 7.01 -28.54 25.34
C GLN A 587 8.15 -28.90 24.40
N ILE A 588 8.01 -28.57 23.12
CA ILE A 588 9.07 -28.73 22.13
C ILE A 588 9.42 -27.35 21.55
N ASN A 589 10.72 -27.11 21.40
CA ASN A 589 11.27 -25.90 20.79
C ASN A 589 12.11 -26.29 19.57
N ILE A 590 11.89 -25.62 18.43
CA ILE A 590 12.35 -26.07 17.11
C ILE A 590 13.06 -24.93 16.36
N GLY A 591 14.28 -25.18 15.90
CA GLY A 591 15.12 -24.20 15.20
C GLY A 591 15.91 -23.31 16.17
N GLY A 592 16.46 -22.20 15.66
CA GLY A 592 17.24 -21.26 16.46
C GLY A 592 18.20 -20.40 15.66
N TRP A 593 19.01 -19.61 16.35
CA TRP A 593 19.86 -18.55 15.79
C TRP A 593 20.90 -18.99 14.75
N ALA A 594 21.86 -19.85 15.12
CA ALA A 594 23.03 -20.15 14.30
C ALA A 594 23.73 -21.46 14.67
N LEU A 595 24.58 -21.95 13.77
CA LEU A 595 25.40 -23.15 13.98
C LEU A 595 24.49 -24.36 14.31
N PRO A 596 24.75 -25.27 15.28
CA PRO A 596 23.85 -26.41 15.48
C PRO A 596 22.47 -26.01 15.98
N SER A 597 22.27 -24.76 16.47
CA SER A 597 20.97 -24.35 17.00
C SER A 597 19.90 -24.23 15.92
N THR A 598 20.29 -24.00 14.67
CA THR A 598 19.36 -24.02 13.53
C THR A 598 18.77 -25.41 13.30
N LEU A 599 19.47 -26.48 13.67
CA LEU A 599 18.98 -27.86 13.64
C LEU A 599 18.29 -28.25 14.96
N GLY A 600 18.23 -27.34 15.93
CA GLY A 600 17.86 -27.63 17.31
C GLY A 600 16.44 -28.15 17.46
N VAL A 601 16.31 -29.22 18.23
CA VAL A 601 15.04 -29.78 18.70
C VAL A 601 15.21 -30.03 20.19
N ARG A 602 14.43 -29.32 21.01
CA ARG A 602 14.61 -29.29 22.47
C ARG A 602 13.30 -29.64 23.15
N PHE A 603 13.35 -30.44 24.21
CA PHE A 603 12.17 -30.86 24.95
C PHE A 603 12.23 -30.39 26.39
N TYR A 604 11.09 -29.96 26.92
CA TYR A 604 10.90 -29.74 28.34
C TYR A 604 9.72 -30.54 28.85
N THR A 605 9.95 -31.40 29.85
CA THR A 605 8.91 -32.20 30.49
C THR A 605 8.49 -31.55 31.80
N PRO A 606 7.32 -30.89 31.89
CA PRO A 606 6.88 -30.28 33.14
C PRO A 606 6.51 -31.36 34.18
N ASP A 607 7.17 -31.35 35.35
CA ASP A 607 6.96 -32.34 36.42
C ASP A 607 6.65 -31.74 37.81
N GLY A 608 6.65 -30.41 37.93
CA GLY A 608 6.25 -29.69 39.14
C GLY A 608 4.73 -29.60 39.33
N ALA A 609 4.33 -28.80 40.32
CA ALA A 609 2.94 -28.44 40.60
C ALA A 609 2.88 -27.02 41.22
N PRO A 610 1.71 -26.38 41.36
CA PRO A 610 1.61 -25.08 42.04
C PRO A 610 2.24 -25.13 43.45
N GLY A 611 3.23 -24.27 43.70
CA GLY A 611 4.00 -24.21 44.94
C GLY A 611 5.12 -25.27 45.08
N VAL A 612 5.25 -26.18 44.11
CA VAL A 612 6.27 -27.24 44.09
C VAL A 612 7.14 -27.09 42.83
N PRO A 613 8.44 -26.76 42.95
CA PRO A 613 9.31 -26.58 41.79
C PRO A 613 9.38 -27.83 40.90
N SER A 614 9.40 -27.64 39.58
CA SER A 614 9.77 -28.69 38.63
C SER A 614 11.24 -29.10 38.82
N LYS A 615 11.62 -30.29 38.39
CA LYS A 615 12.99 -30.82 38.50
C LYS A 615 13.65 -31.07 37.15
N ASN A 616 12.88 -31.38 36.12
CA ASN A 616 13.42 -31.61 34.79
C ASN A 616 14.05 -30.33 34.22
N ASP A 617 15.00 -30.49 33.32
CA ASP A 617 15.59 -29.39 32.56
C ASP A 617 15.28 -29.54 31.06
N TRP A 618 15.70 -28.61 30.21
CA TRP A 618 15.60 -28.77 28.76
C TRP A 618 16.57 -29.84 28.26
N GLU A 619 16.04 -30.76 27.47
CA GLU A 619 16.77 -31.87 26.87
C GLU A 619 17.03 -31.56 25.39
N GLU A 620 18.29 -31.65 24.97
CA GLU A 620 18.73 -31.33 23.61
C GLU A 620 19.95 -32.17 23.23
N ASN A 621 19.95 -32.75 22.04
CA ASN A 621 21.11 -33.44 21.46
C ASN A 621 21.00 -33.48 19.92
N TYR A 622 21.48 -32.42 19.25
CA TYR A 622 21.36 -32.27 17.80
C TYR A 622 22.07 -33.38 16.99
N GLN A 623 22.99 -34.12 17.61
CA GLN A 623 23.69 -35.24 16.96
C GLN A 623 22.82 -36.50 16.87
N GLU A 624 21.86 -36.64 17.79
CA GLU A 624 20.94 -37.77 17.84
C GLU A 624 19.58 -37.41 17.23
N ILE A 625 19.12 -36.17 17.46
CA ILE A 625 17.85 -35.62 16.99
C ILE A 625 18.04 -34.17 16.57
N GLY A 626 17.82 -33.89 15.29
CA GLY A 626 17.78 -32.54 14.77
C GLY A 626 16.84 -32.44 13.57
N LEU A 627 16.59 -31.21 13.12
CA LEU A 627 15.90 -30.97 11.86
C LEU A 627 16.71 -31.52 10.68
N GLN A 628 16.02 -31.82 9.59
CA GLN A 628 16.66 -32.26 8.35
C GLN A 628 17.37 -31.12 7.62
N THR A 629 16.89 -29.89 7.82
CA THR A 629 17.53 -28.64 7.40
C THR A 629 17.52 -27.65 8.55
N GLY A 630 18.59 -26.88 8.70
CA GLY A 630 18.65 -25.84 9.73
C GLY A 630 17.64 -24.73 9.45
N ARG A 631 16.93 -24.25 10.47
CA ARG A 631 15.88 -23.23 10.35
C ARG A 631 15.96 -22.16 11.45
N TRP A 632 15.80 -20.92 11.02
CA TRP A 632 15.61 -19.67 11.77
C TRP A 632 14.26 -19.08 11.35
N TYR A 633 13.42 -18.66 12.30
CA TYR A 633 12.00 -18.31 12.08
C TYR A 633 11.11 -19.38 11.38
N PRO A 634 11.21 -20.68 11.74
CA PRO A 634 10.27 -21.66 11.21
C PRO A 634 8.90 -21.53 11.88
N SER A 635 7.85 -21.98 11.21
CA SER A 635 6.59 -22.33 11.88
C SER A 635 6.49 -23.82 12.16
N ALA A 636 5.77 -24.19 13.22
CA ALA A 636 5.47 -25.58 13.55
C ALA A 636 4.00 -25.80 13.91
N MET A 637 3.45 -26.97 13.59
CA MET A 637 2.06 -27.34 13.88
C MET A 637 1.91 -28.83 14.16
N ILE A 638 1.10 -29.20 15.16
CA ILE A 638 0.60 -30.57 15.34
C ILE A 638 -0.44 -30.87 14.26
N MET A 639 -0.16 -31.90 13.45
CA MET A 639 -1.05 -32.40 12.40
C MET A 639 -2.17 -33.29 12.96
N ALA A 640 -3.19 -33.56 12.15
CA ALA A 640 -4.30 -34.45 12.53
C ALA A 640 -3.83 -35.87 12.92
N ASN A 641 -2.76 -36.37 12.32
CA ASN A 641 -2.16 -37.67 12.67
C ASN A 641 -1.25 -37.62 13.92
N GLY A 642 -1.11 -36.45 14.55
CA GLY A 642 -0.26 -36.20 15.72
C GLY A 642 1.21 -35.91 15.44
N SER A 643 1.69 -36.05 14.21
CA SER A 643 3.07 -35.65 13.87
C SER A 643 3.18 -34.12 13.80
N ILE A 644 4.40 -33.61 13.76
CA ILE A 644 4.66 -32.18 13.71
C ILE A 644 5.12 -31.81 12.30
N LEU A 645 4.43 -30.84 11.69
CA LEU A 645 4.88 -30.20 10.46
C LEU A 645 5.73 -28.98 10.81
N VAL A 646 6.92 -28.87 10.20
CA VAL A 646 7.81 -27.71 10.29
C VAL A 646 7.94 -27.07 8.91
N VAL A 647 7.78 -25.74 8.84
CA VAL A 647 7.62 -25.00 7.59
C VAL A 647 8.56 -23.79 7.54
N GLY A 648 9.27 -23.64 6.42
CA GLY A 648 9.99 -22.42 6.07
C GLY A 648 11.16 -22.09 7.00
N GLY A 649 11.49 -20.80 7.07
CA GLY A 649 12.63 -20.27 7.81
C GLY A 649 13.83 -19.98 6.91
N GLU A 650 14.93 -19.58 7.52
CA GLU A 650 16.24 -19.33 6.89
C GLU A 650 17.34 -20.18 7.55
N VAL A 651 18.51 -20.30 6.92
CA VAL A 651 19.66 -21.04 7.50
C VAL A 651 20.37 -20.31 8.66
N GLY A 652 19.77 -19.24 9.18
CA GLY A 652 20.30 -18.37 10.22
C GLY A 652 19.90 -16.91 9.97
N SER A 653 20.39 -16.00 10.80
CA SER A 653 20.05 -14.57 10.69
C SER A 653 20.42 -13.95 9.34
N ASN A 654 19.41 -13.45 8.60
CA ASN A 654 19.55 -12.89 7.25
C ASN A 654 20.24 -13.87 6.29
N GLY A 655 19.95 -15.15 6.47
CA GLY A 655 20.55 -16.25 5.75
C GLY A 655 19.87 -16.51 4.41
N ALA A 656 20.30 -17.56 3.72
CA ALA A 656 19.53 -18.07 2.60
C ALA A 656 18.19 -18.66 3.08
N ALA A 657 17.13 -18.43 2.31
CA ALA A 657 15.83 -19.03 2.51
C ALA A 657 15.93 -20.56 2.61
N VAL A 658 15.07 -21.14 3.46
CA VAL A 658 14.82 -22.58 3.57
C VAL A 658 13.40 -22.85 3.09
N PRO A 659 13.15 -22.83 1.76
CA PRO A 659 11.82 -22.92 1.19
C PRO A 659 11.35 -24.38 1.14
N SER A 660 11.26 -25.02 2.30
CA SER A 660 10.88 -26.43 2.40
C SER A 660 10.00 -26.74 3.61
N LEU A 661 9.32 -27.88 3.53
CA LEU A 661 8.53 -28.47 4.60
C LEU A 661 9.20 -29.75 5.08
N GLU A 662 9.05 -30.08 6.36
CA GLU A 662 9.46 -31.39 6.88
C GLU A 662 8.55 -31.87 8.01
N ILE A 663 8.52 -33.19 8.22
CA ILE A 663 7.77 -33.83 9.30
C ILE A 663 8.74 -34.30 10.38
N ILE A 664 8.42 -34.02 11.66
CA ILE A 664 9.10 -34.59 12.81
C ILE A 664 8.10 -35.37 13.70
N PRO A 665 8.43 -36.58 14.19
CA PRO A 665 9.62 -37.37 13.88
C PRO A 665 9.73 -37.72 12.39
N ARG A 666 10.97 -37.83 11.88
CA ARG A 666 11.20 -38.11 10.47
C ARG A 666 10.56 -39.45 10.07
N PRO A 667 9.63 -39.47 9.10
CA PRO A 667 9.00 -40.71 8.67
C PRO A 667 10.00 -41.56 7.85
N PRO A 668 9.87 -42.90 7.83
CA PRO A 668 10.76 -43.76 7.05
C PRO A 668 10.82 -43.36 5.58
N GLY A 669 12.01 -43.02 5.08
CA GLY A 669 12.20 -42.56 3.71
C GLY A 669 11.67 -41.17 3.40
N GLY A 670 11.19 -40.42 4.39
CA GLY A 670 10.79 -39.02 4.22
C GLY A 670 12.00 -38.13 4.06
N ASP A 671 11.93 -37.18 3.12
CA ASP A 671 12.88 -36.07 2.94
C ASP A 671 12.11 -34.74 3.06
N VAL A 672 12.84 -33.63 3.05
CA VAL A 672 12.24 -32.30 2.98
C VAL A 672 11.54 -32.07 1.64
N LEU A 673 10.38 -31.41 1.65
CA LEU A 673 9.64 -31.05 0.44
C LEU A 673 9.91 -29.60 0.04
N TYR A 674 10.48 -29.37 -1.13
CA TYR A 674 10.71 -28.03 -1.68
C TYR A 674 9.40 -27.33 -2.06
N CYS A 675 9.33 -26.01 -1.79
CA CYS A 675 8.18 -25.15 -2.03
C CYS A 675 8.61 -23.91 -2.83
N ASP A 676 8.28 -23.87 -4.12
CA ASP A 676 8.54 -22.73 -5.01
C ASP A 676 7.92 -21.42 -4.48
N TYR A 677 6.73 -21.53 -3.88
CA TYR A 677 5.99 -20.41 -3.35
C TYR A 677 6.67 -19.78 -2.13
N LEU A 678 7.39 -20.55 -1.32
CA LEU A 678 8.20 -20.00 -0.22
C LEU A 678 9.48 -19.38 -0.77
N ALA A 679 10.09 -19.97 -1.79
CA ALA A 679 11.32 -19.43 -2.36
C ALA A 679 11.12 -18.04 -2.99
N ARG A 680 9.98 -17.78 -3.63
CA ARG A 680 9.74 -16.51 -4.34
C ARG A 680 9.19 -15.38 -3.47
N THR A 681 8.66 -15.67 -2.28
CA THR A 681 8.13 -14.66 -1.36
C THR A 681 9.10 -14.33 -0.22
N ASP A 682 10.26 -14.97 -0.19
CA ASP A 682 11.36 -14.62 0.70
C ASP A 682 11.79 -13.15 0.48
N PRO A 683 12.12 -12.39 1.55
CA PRO A 683 12.13 -12.77 2.96
C PRO A 683 10.79 -12.51 3.69
N TYR A 684 9.70 -12.27 2.97
CA TYR A 684 8.44 -11.78 3.55
C TYR A 684 7.49 -12.86 4.08
N ASN A 685 7.96 -14.09 4.25
CA ASN A 685 7.14 -15.28 4.46
C ASN A 685 7.57 -16.15 5.65
N LEU A 686 8.39 -15.62 6.54
CA LEU A 686 8.82 -16.33 7.75
C LEU A 686 7.69 -16.37 8.77
N TYR A 687 7.72 -17.35 9.67
CA TYR A 687 6.57 -17.70 10.53
C TYR A 687 5.22 -17.80 9.78
N PRO A 688 5.10 -18.65 8.74
CA PRO A 688 3.84 -18.84 8.04
C PRO A 688 2.75 -19.38 8.98
N TYR A 689 1.52 -18.89 8.86
CA TYR A 689 0.41 -19.32 9.69
C TYR A 689 -0.13 -20.67 9.21
N LEU A 690 -0.29 -21.61 10.14
CA LEU A 690 -0.67 -23.00 9.84
C LEU A 690 -1.94 -23.40 10.59
N ALA A 691 -2.84 -24.12 9.92
CA ALA A 691 -3.98 -24.75 10.57
C ALA A 691 -4.42 -26.05 9.87
N VAL A 692 -4.68 -27.10 10.65
CA VAL A 692 -5.44 -28.28 10.20
C VAL A 692 -6.88 -27.86 9.88
N LEU A 693 -7.38 -28.30 8.73
CA LEU A 693 -8.73 -27.99 8.27
C LEU A 693 -9.74 -29.11 8.60
N PRO A 694 -10.99 -28.77 9.00
CA PRO A 694 -12.04 -29.75 9.32
C PRO A 694 -12.36 -30.79 8.23
N SER A 695 -12.29 -30.43 6.94
CA SER A 695 -12.53 -31.37 5.83
C SER A 695 -11.31 -32.20 5.42
N GLY A 696 -10.16 -31.96 6.07
CA GLY A 696 -8.86 -32.51 5.67
C GLY A 696 -7.98 -31.49 4.97
N GLY A 697 -6.66 -31.66 5.08
CA GLY A 697 -5.68 -30.73 4.51
C GLY A 697 -5.23 -29.66 5.51
N ILE A 698 -4.31 -28.81 5.03
CA ILE A 698 -3.61 -27.82 5.86
C ILE A 698 -3.74 -26.45 5.21
N PHE A 699 -4.32 -25.50 5.92
CA PHE A 699 -4.22 -24.10 5.57
C PHE A 699 -2.82 -23.58 5.88
N ILE A 700 -2.24 -22.86 4.92
CA ILE A 700 -1.01 -22.10 5.09
C ILE A 700 -1.19 -20.69 4.53
N ALA A 701 -0.84 -19.67 5.32
CA ALA A 701 -0.74 -18.27 4.89
C ALA A 701 0.65 -17.71 5.16
N TYR A 702 1.17 -16.96 4.20
CA TYR A 702 2.54 -16.43 4.19
C TYR A 702 2.61 -15.19 3.32
N TYR A 703 3.41 -14.20 3.71
CA TYR A 703 3.42 -12.88 3.08
C TYR A 703 2.00 -12.32 2.93
N ASN A 704 1.47 -12.18 1.71
CA ASN A 704 0.10 -11.81 1.41
C ASN A 704 -0.65 -12.89 0.61
N GLU A 705 -0.24 -14.14 0.75
CA GLU A 705 -0.81 -15.27 0.05
C GLU A 705 -1.28 -16.37 0.98
N ALA A 706 -2.20 -17.19 0.48
CA ALA A 706 -2.68 -18.36 1.20
C ALA A 706 -2.98 -19.52 0.26
N ARG A 707 -2.90 -20.75 0.79
CA ARG A 707 -3.24 -21.98 0.06
C ARG A 707 -3.65 -23.10 1.03
N ILE A 708 -4.23 -24.15 0.46
CA ILE A 708 -4.51 -25.41 1.13
C ILE A 708 -3.54 -26.45 0.58
N LEU A 709 -2.84 -27.14 1.48
CA LEU A 709 -1.96 -28.25 1.19
C LEU A 709 -2.67 -29.57 1.49
N ASP A 710 -2.32 -30.59 0.72
CA ASP A 710 -2.68 -31.96 0.99
C ASP A 710 -1.96 -32.45 2.26
N GLU A 711 -2.68 -32.99 3.24
CA GLU A 711 -2.08 -33.36 4.52
C GLU A 711 -1.16 -34.58 4.47
N VAL A 712 -1.20 -35.35 3.37
CA VAL A 712 -0.37 -36.55 3.18
C VAL A 712 0.87 -36.22 2.34
N THR A 713 0.65 -35.65 1.16
CA THR A 713 1.71 -35.34 0.19
C THR A 713 2.35 -33.97 0.42
N LEU A 714 1.73 -33.10 1.21
CA LEU A 714 2.13 -31.71 1.47
C LEU A 714 2.15 -30.82 0.22
N GLN A 715 1.64 -31.31 -0.90
CA GLN A 715 1.55 -30.57 -2.15
C GLN A 715 0.39 -29.58 -2.12
N THR A 716 0.48 -28.51 -2.92
CA THR A 716 -0.61 -27.53 -3.04
C THR A 716 -1.85 -28.19 -3.67
N GLN A 717 -2.96 -28.22 -2.93
CA GLN A 717 -4.27 -28.62 -3.45
C GLN A 717 -5.03 -27.44 -4.06
N ARG A 718 -4.98 -26.28 -3.38
CA ARG A 718 -5.73 -25.07 -3.80
C ARG A 718 -5.01 -23.80 -3.41
N VAL A 719 -4.83 -22.88 -4.35
CA VAL A 719 -4.42 -21.50 -4.06
C VAL A 719 -5.65 -20.67 -3.71
N LEU A 720 -5.57 -19.88 -2.64
CA LEU A 720 -6.63 -18.98 -2.18
C LEU A 720 -6.36 -17.55 -2.69
N PRO A 721 -7.36 -16.65 -2.68
CA PRO A 721 -7.14 -15.25 -3.05
C PRO A 721 -6.06 -14.61 -2.20
N ASN A 722 -5.29 -13.68 -2.80
CA ASN A 722 -4.32 -12.89 -2.05
C ASN A 722 -5.01 -12.13 -0.91
N ILE A 723 -4.31 -12.06 0.22
CA ILE A 723 -4.77 -11.42 1.44
C ILE A 723 -4.71 -9.90 1.20
N PRO A 724 -5.83 -9.16 1.31
CA PRO A 724 -5.81 -7.72 1.10
C PRO A 724 -4.97 -7.05 2.19
N ALA A 725 -4.39 -5.89 1.89
CA ALA A 725 -3.52 -5.15 2.81
C ALA A 725 -4.08 -3.74 3.08
N ALA A 726 -3.50 -2.70 2.48
CA ALA A 726 -4.00 -1.33 2.56
C ALA A 726 -4.72 -0.93 1.27
N VAL A 727 -5.66 0.01 1.38
CA VAL A 727 -6.47 0.50 0.25
C VAL A 727 -5.62 1.08 -0.90
N ASN A 728 -4.44 1.61 -0.58
CA ASN A 728 -3.48 2.16 -1.53
C ASN A 728 -2.29 1.24 -1.83
N ASN A 729 -2.16 0.10 -1.16
CA ASN A 729 -1.06 -0.83 -1.37
C ASN A 729 -1.48 -2.27 -1.04
N PHE A 730 -1.85 -3.02 -2.07
CA PHE A 730 -2.27 -4.43 -1.98
C PHE A 730 -1.10 -5.40 -1.75
N LEU A 731 0.15 -4.93 -1.81
CA LEU A 731 1.35 -5.74 -1.62
C LEU A 731 1.85 -5.75 -0.17
N GLY A 732 1.06 -5.23 0.79
CA GLY A 732 1.37 -5.38 2.21
C GLY A 732 1.30 -6.83 2.67
N GLY A 733 2.22 -7.20 3.56
CA GLY A 733 2.37 -8.55 4.10
C GLY A 733 1.67 -8.71 5.44
N ARG A 734 1.48 -9.98 5.82
CA ARG A 734 0.86 -10.38 7.09
C ARG A 734 1.81 -11.15 8.00
N THR A 735 2.80 -11.83 7.46
CA THR A 735 3.78 -12.60 8.25
C THR A 735 5.09 -11.83 8.40
N TYR A 736 6.02 -12.35 9.19
CA TYR A 736 7.32 -11.73 9.38
C TYR A 736 8.01 -11.44 8.03
N PRO A 737 8.63 -10.25 7.86
CA PRO A 737 8.82 -9.18 8.85
C PRO A 737 7.67 -8.16 8.88
N MET A 738 6.68 -8.25 8.00
CA MET A 738 5.49 -7.37 8.02
C MET A 738 4.45 -7.86 9.03
N GLU A 739 4.91 -8.32 10.18
CA GLU A 739 4.24 -9.25 11.09
C GLU A 739 2.91 -8.71 11.65
N GLY A 740 1.82 -9.38 11.28
CA GLY A 740 0.54 -9.35 11.98
C GLY A 740 0.38 -10.59 12.86
N THR A 741 -0.86 -10.94 13.19
CA THR A 741 -1.17 -12.14 13.97
C THR A 741 -2.37 -12.87 13.41
N ALA A 742 -2.32 -14.20 13.37
CA ALA A 742 -3.44 -15.03 12.96
C ALA A 742 -4.06 -15.82 14.13
N VAL A 743 -5.38 -15.96 14.09
CA VAL A 743 -6.16 -16.83 14.99
C VAL A 743 -7.23 -17.57 14.20
N LEU A 744 -7.73 -18.66 14.79
CA LEU A 744 -8.91 -19.37 14.30
C LEU A 744 -10.12 -18.93 15.13
N MET A 745 -11.24 -18.63 14.47
CA MET A 745 -12.48 -18.27 15.17
C MET A 745 -12.99 -19.43 16.04
N PRO A 746 -13.77 -19.13 17.10
CA PRO A 746 -14.28 -20.17 17.98
C PRO A 746 -15.16 -21.17 17.23
N GLN A 747 -14.92 -22.46 17.46
CA GLN A 747 -15.69 -23.54 16.86
C GLN A 747 -16.73 -24.05 17.86
N TYR A 748 -17.97 -24.22 17.41
CA TYR A 748 -19.09 -24.64 18.26
C TYR A 748 -19.58 -26.02 17.83
N ALA A 749 -19.84 -26.91 18.78
CA ALA A 749 -20.50 -28.19 18.49
C ALA A 749 -21.88 -27.92 17.82
N PRO A 750 -22.27 -28.69 16.79
CA PRO A 750 -21.69 -29.95 16.31
C PRO A 750 -20.51 -29.81 15.32
N TYR A 751 -19.89 -28.63 15.21
CA TYR A 751 -18.72 -28.33 14.37
C TYR A 751 -18.98 -28.47 12.87
N THR A 752 -20.18 -28.10 12.44
CA THR A 752 -20.61 -28.15 11.03
C THR A 752 -20.32 -26.86 10.26
N ASP A 753 -20.11 -25.76 10.97
CA ASP A 753 -19.81 -24.48 10.34
C ASP A 753 -18.36 -24.49 9.80
N PRO A 754 -18.10 -23.84 8.65
CA PRO A 754 -16.75 -23.71 8.12
C PRO A 754 -15.80 -23.07 9.13
N LEU A 755 -14.55 -23.55 9.17
CA LEU A 755 -13.52 -22.90 9.96
C LEU A 755 -13.26 -21.50 9.40
N VAL A 756 -13.20 -20.48 10.25
CA VAL A 756 -12.83 -19.12 9.83
C VAL A 756 -11.41 -18.84 10.34
N VAL A 757 -10.52 -18.45 9.42
CA VAL A 757 -9.20 -17.89 9.73
C VAL A 757 -9.32 -16.38 9.81
N MET A 758 -8.79 -15.76 10.86
CA MET A 758 -8.69 -14.31 10.99
C MET A 758 -7.22 -13.91 11.13
N ILE A 759 -6.81 -12.86 10.41
CA ILE A 759 -5.47 -12.29 10.44
C ILE A 759 -5.59 -10.80 10.68
N CYS A 760 -4.94 -10.28 11.71
CA CYS A 760 -5.00 -8.86 12.08
C CYS A 760 -3.62 -8.22 11.98
N GLY A 761 -3.59 -6.98 11.48
CA GLY A 761 -2.36 -6.20 11.39
C GLY A 761 -1.39 -6.69 10.32
N GLY A 762 -0.17 -6.21 10.44
CA GLY A 762 0.90 -6.36 9.46
C GLY A 762 1.31 -5.00 8.89
N SER A 763 2.01 -4.93 7.77
CA SER A 763 2.44 -3.64 7.21
C SER A 763 2.69 -3.65 5.69
N THR A 764 2.76 -2.45 5.11
CA THR A 764 3.02 -2.25 3.68
C THR A 764 4.51 -2.17 3.36
N PRO A 765 5.00 -2.69 2.21
CA PRO A 765 6.37 -2.43 1.77
C PRO A 765 6.58 -0.95 1.48
N GLY A 766 7.82 -0.47 1.57
CA GLY A 766 8.18 0.92 1.27
C GLY A 766 8.10 1.80 2.52
N PRO A 767 7.07 2.67 2.69
CA PRO A 767 6.95 3.51 3.88
C PRO A 767 6.58 2.75 5.16
N GLU A 768 6.48 1.42 5.12
CA GLU A 768 6.38 0.55 6.31
C GLU A 768 5.16 0.84 7.22
N ILE A 769 4.07 1.32 6.66
CA ILE A 769 2.88 1.70 7.43
C ILE A 769 2.17 0.45 7.92
N ALA A 770 1.91 0.36 9.22
CA ALA A 770 1.17 -0.75 9.79
C ALA A 770 -0.30 -0.74 9.35
N LEU A 771 -0.88 -1.93 9.20
CA LEU A 771 -2.25 -2.12 8.77
C LEU A 771 -3.22 -1.91 9.93
N ASP A 772 -4.35 -1.26 9.65
CA ASP A 772 -5.43 -0.99 10.61
C ASP A 772 -6.61 -1.93 10.40
N ASN A 773 -6.40 -3.15 9.91
CA ASN A 773 -7.49 -4.07 9.62
C ASN A 773 -7.19 -5.52 10.01
N CYS A 774 -8.28 -6.21 10.31
CA CYS A 774 -8.36 -7.66 10.36
C CYS A 774 -9.05 -8.16 9.10
N VAL A 775 -8.58 -9.29 8.60
CA VAL A 775 -9.15 -9.98 7.44
C VAL A 775 -9.54 -11.38 7.83
N SER A 776 -10.70 -11.83 7.38
CA SER A 776 -11.20 -13.18 7.66
C SER A 776 -11.63 -13.91 6.41
N LEU A 777 -11.44 -15.23 6.40
CA LEU A 777 -11.79 -16.12 5.31
C LEU A 777 -12.25 -17.47 5.85
N GLU A 778 -13.27 -18.04 5.21
CA GLU A 778 -13.63 -19.45 5.33
C GLU A 778 -12.88 -20.24 4.23
N PRO A 779 -11.66 -20.74 4.49
CA PRO A 779 -10.77 -21.19 3.42
C PRO A 779 -11.33 -22.40 2.68
N GLU A 780 -12.22 -23.19 3.29
CA GLU A 780 -12.80 -24.40 2.71
C GLU A 780 -13.97 -24.11 1.76
N VAL A 781 -14.65 -22.97 1.93
CA VAL A 781 -15.81 -22.58 1.11
C VAL A 781 -15.37 -22.25 -0.32
N PRO A 782 -15.93 -22.92 -1.35
CA PRO A 782 -15.57 -22.65 -2.74
C PRO A 782 -15.83 -21.20 -3.14
N GLY A 783 -14.79 -20.52 -3.66
CA GLY A 783 -14.88 -19.13 -4.11
C GLY A 783 -14.99 -18.09 -2.99
N ALA A 784 -14.68 -18.46 -1.74
CA ALA A 784 -14.63 -17.51 -0.63
C ALA A 784 -13.61 -16.39 -0.89
N ASN A 785 -13.98 -15.18 -0.48
CA ASN A 785 -13.15 -13.98 -0.52
C ASN A 785 -12.89 -13.46 0.90
N TRP A 786 -11.81 -12.70 1.06
CA TRP A 786 -11.48 -12.06 2.33
C TRP A 786 -12.51 -11.00 2.71
N THR A 787 -12.98 -11.06 3.95
CA THR A 787 -13.79 -10.01 4.58
C THR A 787 -12.88 -9.12 5.40
N ILE A 788 -12.97 -7.80 5.20
CA ILE A 788 -12.14 -6.78 5.88
C ILE A 788 -12.96 -6.12 6.99
N GLU A 789 -12.39 -6.02 8.20
CA GLU A 789 -12.92 -5.20 9.31
C GLU A 789 -11.80 -4.28 9.82
N ARG A 790 -12.07 -2.99 10.05
CA ARG A 790 -11.03 -2.08 10.57
C ARG A 790 -10.88 -2.16 12.08
N MET A 791 -9.63 -2.11 12.52
CA MET A 791 -9.18 -1.94 13.89
C MET A 791 -9.20 -0.46 14.29
N PRO A 792 -9.41 -0.16 15.59
CA PRO A 792 -9.35 1.21 16.11
C PRO A 792 -7.92 1.78 16.13
N SER A 793 -6.89 0.97 15.88
CA SER A 793 -5.50 1.40 15.72
C SER A 793 -4.74 0.51 14.73
N LYS A 794 -3.71 1.08 14.08
CA LYS A 794 -2.76 0.36 13.22
C LYS A 794 -1.86 -0.55 14.06
N ARG A 795 -1.57 -1.77 13.59
CA ARG A 795 -0.74 -2.73 14.35
C ARG A 795 0.17 -3.58 13.46
N VAL A 796 1.46 -3.54 13.76
CA VAL A 796 2.49 -4.52 13.38
C VAL A 796 3.11 -5.08 14.67
N VAL A 797 3.68 -6.29 14.62
CA VAL A 797 4.23 -7.04 15.77
C VAL A 797 3.23 -7.16 16.94
N SER A 798 1.94 -7.29 16.63
CA SER A 798 0.90 -7.50 17.64
C SER A 798 0.93 -8.91 18.22
N SER A 799 0.25 -9.09 19.35
CA SER A 799 -0.12 -10.41 19.89
C SER A 799 -1.64 -10.56 19.94
N MET A 800 -2.15 -11.77 19.71
CA MET A 800 -3.58 -12.09 19.84
C MET A 800 -3.82 -13.33 20.69
N VAL A 801 -4.57 -13.16 21.77
CA VAL A 801 -4.87 -14.23 22.73
C VAL A 801 -6.36 -14.53 22.74
N ALA A 802 -6.71 -15.79 22.54
CA ALA A 802 -8.09 -16.24 22.68
C ALA A 802 -8.49 -16.33 24.17
N LEU A 803 -9.70 -15.87 24.50
CA LEU A 803 -10.22 -15.84 25.86
C LEU A 803 -11.30 -16.92 26.09
N PRO A 804 -11.53 -17.36 27.35
CA PRO A 804 -12.47 -18.45 27.65
C PRO A 804 -13.92 -18.20 27.21
N ASP A 805 -14.35 -16.94 27.08
CA ASP A 805 -15.70 -16.56 26.67
C ASP A 805 -15.93 -16.59 25.15
N GLY A 806 -14.87 -16.80 24.38
CA GLY A 806 -14.87 -16.84 22.91
C GLY A 806 -14.46 -15.53 22.25
N THR A 807 -14.08 -14.51 23.04
CA THR A 807 -13.51 -13.26 22.51
C THR A 807 -12.00 -13.40 22.31
N PHE A 808 -11.40 -12.45 21.58
CA PHE A 808 -9.94 -12.36 21.41
C PHE A 808 -9.44 -11.03 21.92
N LEU A 809 -8.31 -11.05 22.61
CA LEU A 809 -7.58 -9.87 23.05
C LEU A 809 -6.43 -9.61 22.08
N ILE A 810 -6.43 -8.45 21.44
CA ILE A 810 -5.33 -7.93 20.62
C ILE A 810 -4.57 -6.91 21.45
N LEU A 811 -3.28 -7.09 21.64
CA LEU A 811 -2.45 -6.16 22.41
C LEU A 811 -1.04 -6.06 21.81
N ASN A 812 -0.23 -5.18 22.41
CA ASN A 812 1.14 -4.90 21.99
C ASN A 812 1.20 -4.37 20.54
N GLY A 813 2.42 -4.27 20.01
CA GLY A 813 2.67 -3.87 18.64
C GLY A 813 2.93 -2.37 18.48
N ALA A 814 3.09 -1.97 17.23
CA ALA A 814 3.43 -0.60 16.84
C ALA A 814 2.54 -0.11 15.69
N GLN A 815 2.43 1.21 15.51
CA GLN A 815 1.63 1.82 14.44
C GLN A 815 2.43 2.03 13.15
N GLN A 816 3.74 1.78 13.19
CA GLN A 816 4.68 2.02 12.10
C GLN A 816 5.84 1.01 12.13
N GLY A 817 6.28 0.52 10.98
CA GLY A 817 7.48 -0.27 10.78
C GLY A 817 7.27 -1.77 10.51
N PHE A 818 8.28 -2.55 10.86
CA PHE A 818 8.36 -4.01 10.70
C PHE A 818 8.78 -4.72 11.99
N ALA A 819 8.62 -6.02 12.00
CA ALA A 819 9.29 -6.92 12.93
C ALA A 819 10.80 -6.93 12.68
N GLY A 820 11.57 -6.87 13.76
CA GLY A 820 13.02 -6.75 13.74
C GLY A 820 13.52 -5.67 14.69
N PHE A 821 14.83 -5.71 14.97
CA PHE A 821 15.49 -4.76 15.87
C PHE A 821 15.47 -3.33 15.32
N GLY A 822 14.98 -2.38 16.13
CA GLY A 822 14.91 -0.96 15.80
C GLY A 822 13.98 -0.58 14.63
N LEU A 823 13.18 -1.52 14.11
CA LEU A 823 12.35 -1.29 12.91
C LEU A 823 10.94 -0.78 13.22
N ALA A 824 10.37 -1.17 14.36
CA ALA A 824 9.04 -0.73 14.77
C ALA A 824 9.08 0.57 15.59
N THR A 825 8.17 1.50 15.31
CA THR A 825 8.00 2.76 16.04
C THR A 825 6.54 3.06 16.34
N GLU A 826 6.30 4.05 17.19
CA GLU A 826 4.94 4.44 17.64
C GLU A 826 4.20 3.28 18.33
N PRO A 827 4.65 2.86 19.54
CA PRO A 827 4.06 1.74 20.27
C PRO A 827 2.55 1.89 20.48
N ASN A 828 1.82 0.78 20.37
CA ASN A 828 0.43 0.70 20.80
C ASN A 828 0.37 0.45 22.31
N HIS A 829 -0.36 1.29 23.04
CA HIS A 829 -0.57 1.12 24.48
C HIS A 829 -1.93 0.53 24.83
N ASN A 830 -2.96 0.75 24.02
CA ASN A 830 -4.28 0.19 24.27
C ASN A 830 -4.34 -1.29 23.85
N ALA A 831 -5.09 -2.09 24.61
CA ALA A 831 -5.59 -3.38 24.11
C ALA A 831 -6.88 -3.18 23.29
N VAL A 832 -7.22 -4.17 22.47
CA VAL A 832 -8.48 -4.22 21.70
C VAL A 832 -9.14 -5.57 21.94
N LEU A 833 -10.42 -5.55 22.32
CA LEU A 833 -11.25 -6.76 22.38
C LEU A 833 -11.91 -6.97 21.03
N TYR A 834 -11.82 -8.19 20.49
CA TYR A 834 -12.61 -8.64 19.35
C TYR A 834 -13.67 -9.64 19.83
N ASP A 835 -14.94 -9.30 19.64
CA ASP A 835 -16.09 -10.14 19.98
C ASP A 835 -16.77 -10.68 18.72
N PRO A 836 -16.50 -11.95 18.34
CA PRO A 836 -17.05 -12.55 17.13
C PRO A 836 -18.58 -12.69 17.15
N SER A 837 -19.22 -12.61 18.33
CA SER A 837 -20.68 -12.73 18.46
C SER A 837 -21.44 -11.48 18.00
N LYS A 838 -20.75 -10.33 17.88
CA LYS A 838 -21.34 -9.09 17.40
C LYS A 838 -21.44 -9.06 15.87
N PRO A 839 -22.32 -8.22 15.30
CA PRO A 839 -22.37 -8.02 13.85
C PRO A 839 -21.03 -7.55 13.29
N LEU A 840 -20.76 -7.93 12.04
CA LEU A 840 -19.59 -7.48 11.28
C LEU A 840 -19.42 -5.95 11.37
N ASN A 841 -18.18 -5.48 11.46
CA ASN A 841 -17.80 -4.08 11.61
C ASN A 841 -18.21 -3.45 12.95
N SER A 842 -18.73 -4.22 13.90
CA SER A 842 -19.08 -3.78 15.26
C SER A 842 -18.46 -4.65 16.36
N ARG A 843 -17.43 -5.43 16.00
CA ARG A 843 -16.82 -6.47 16.83
C ARG A 843 -15.68 -5.98 17.72
N MET A 844 -15.18 -4.76 17.51
CA MET A 844 -13.97 -4.28 18.14
C MET A 844 -14.22 -3.21 19.19
N SER A 845 -13.56 -3.35 20.34
CA SER A 845 -13.64 -2.44 21.48
C SER A 845 -12.25 -2.04 21.95
N SER A 846 -11.95 -0.74 22.04
CA SER A 846 -10.71 -0.28 22.67
C SER A 846 -10.82 -0.45 24.19
N LEU A 847 -9.79 -1.06 24.77
CA LEU A 847 -9.69 -1.39 26.19
C LEU A 847 -8.66 -0.51 26.90
N ALA A 848 -8.28 -0.89 28.12
CA ALA A 848 -7.31 -0.19 28.95
C ALA A 848 -5.91 -0.12 28.30
N ASN A 849 -5.12 0.87 28.75
CA ASN A 849 -3.77 1.12 28.28
C ASN A 849 -2.73 0.55 29.25
N THR A 850 -1.63 0.01 28.72
CA THR A 850 -0.37 -0.17 29.45
C THR A 850 0.47 1.10 29.41
N THR A 851 1.48 1.20 30.27
CA THR A 851 2.52 2.24 30.22
C THR A 851 3.86 1.69 29.68
N ILE A 852 3.85 0.45 29.18
CA ILE A 852 5.05 -0.26 28.74
C ILE A 852 5.00 -0.43 27.22
N ASP A 853 6.08 -0.04 26.55
CA ASP A 853 6.24 -0.26 25.11
C ASP A 853 6.55 -1.74 24.85
N ARG A 854 5.59 -2.46 24.25
CA ARG A 854 5.73 -3.88 23.90
C ARG A 854 5.85 -4.00 22.38
N LEU A 855 7.07 -3.86 21.88
CA LEU A 855 7.45 -3.92 20.46
C LEU A 855 7.96 -5.31 20.07
N TYR A 856 8.94 -5.41 19.17
CA TYR A 856 9.49 -6.68 18.70
C TYR A 856 9.94 -7.62 19.84
N HIS A 857 9.63 -8.92 19.74
CA HIS A 857 9.75 -9.92 20.83
C HIS A 857 8.82 -9.72 22.03
N ASN A 858 7.66 -9.10 21.84
CA ASN A 858 6.60 -9.17 22.84
C ASN A 858 5.85 -10.50 22.72
N GLU A 859 5.36 -11.00 23.85
CA GLU A 859 4.50 -12.20 23.89
C GLU A 859 3.26 -11.97 24.74
N ALA A 860 2.20 -12.73 24.43
CA ALA A 860 1.04 -12.82 25.29
C ALA A 860 0.43 -14.24 25.28
N VAL A 861 0.07 -14.75 26.45
CA VAL A 861 -0.54 -16.09 26.61
C VAL A 861 -1.63 -16.10 27.69
N LEU A 862 -2.72 -16.85 27.45
CA LEU A 862 -3.76 -17.09 28.45
C LEU A 862 -3.22 -18.00 29.57
N VAL A 863 -3.38 -17.59 30.83
CA VAL A 863 -2.98 -18.39 32.00
C VAL A 863 -4.19 -19.02 32.69
N PRO A 864 -4.01 -20.09 33.49
CA PRO A 864 -5.13 -20.88 34.02
C PRO A 864 -6.14 -20.11 34.86
N ASP A 865 -5.75 -19.01 35.52
CA ASP A 865 -6.69 -18.19 36.30
C ASP A 865 -7.58 -17.28 35.45
N GLY A 866 -7.43 -17.28 34.13
CA GLY A 866 -8.20 -16.51 33.18
C GLY A 866 -7.61 -15.13 32.85
N ARG A 867 -6.46 -14.76 33.44
CA ARG A 867 -5.71 -13.57 33.01
C ARG A 867 -4.91 -13.84 31.75
N VAL A 868 -4.45 -12.78 31.10
CA VAL A 868 -3.49 -12.87 29.99
C VAL A 868 -2.14 -12.38 30.48
N LEU A 869 -1.13 -13.23 30.42
CA LEU A 869 0.26 -12.87 30.70
C LEU A 869 0.81 -12.03 29.54
N VAL A 870 1.58 -10.98 29.83
CA VAL A 870 2.19 -10.08 28.84
C VAL A 870 3.68 -9.91 29.17
N THR A 871 4.55 -10.28 28.23
CA THR A 871 6.03 -10.30 28.41
C THR A 871 6.76 -9.71 27.21
N GLY A 872 8.10 -9.58 27.31
CA GLY A 872 8.92 -8.91 26.28
C GLY A 872 8.70 -7.39 26.30
N SER A 873 9.25 -6.54 25.45
CA SER A 873 9.98 -6.76 24.22
C SER A 873 11.50 -6.59 24.38
N ASP A 874 12.22 -7.03 23.36
CA ASP A 874 13.63 -6.76 23.14
C ASP A 874 13.80 -6.09 21.77
N PRO A 875 13.53 -4.77 21.66
CA PRO A 875 13.62 -4.06 20.40
C PRO A 875 15.06 -3.76 19.97
N GLU A 876 16.06 -3.99 20.82
CA GLU A 876 17.48 -3.58 20.64
C GLU A 876 17.62 -2.14 20.09
N ASP A 877 16.93 -1.20 20.73
CA ASP A 877 16.85 0.19 20.30
C ASP A 877 17.23 1.14 21.45
N THR A 878 17.86 2.26 21.13
CA THR A 878 18.12 3.33 22.11
C THR A 878 16.88 4.14 22.47
N ARG A 879 15.84 4.11 21.62
CA ARG A 879 14.56 4.81 21.81
C ARG A 879 13.62 4.09 22.77
N PHE A 880 13.69 2.76 22.82
CA PHE A 880 12.76 1.91 23.55
C PHE A 880 13.51 0.93 24.45
N VAL A 881 13.08 0.81 25.71
CA VAL A 881 13.77 -0.04 26.67
C VAL A 881 13.52 -1.52 26.41
N GLN A 882 14.50 -2.36 26.74
CA GLN A 882 14.30 -3.80 26.87
C GLN A 882 13.48 -4.10 28.13
N GLU A 883 12.48 -4.97 28.01
CA GLU A 883 11.47 -5.13 29.05
C GLU A 883 11.53 -6.49 29.75
N TYR A 884 11.99 -6.45 30.99
CA TYR A 884 12.10 -7.60 31.90
C TYR A 884 10.84 -7.77 32.77
N ARG A 885 10.00 -6.74 32.90
CA ARG A 885 8.80 -6.77 33.74
C ARG A 885 7.73 -7.63 33.07
N VAL A 886 7.18 -8.55 33.86
CA VAL A 886 6.03 -9.35 33.48
C VAL A 886 4.78 -8.61 33.94
N GLU A 887 3.87 -8.34 33.01
CA GLU A 887 2.53 -7.82 33.30
C GLU A 887 1.49 -8.92 33.11
N VAL A 888 0.30 -8.69 33.66
CA VAL A 888 -0.91 -9.40 33.30
C VAL A 888 -1.96 -8.39 32.87
N PHE A 889 -2.75 -8.76 31.87
CA PHE A 889 -4.02 -8.12 31.58
C PHE A 889 -5.14 -8.93 32.24
N LEU A 890 -5.98 -8.25 33.02
CA LEU A 890 -7.20 -8.79 33.61
C LEU A 890 -8.37 -8.44 32.69
N PRO A 891 -8.95 -9.41 31.97
CA PRO A 891 -10.09 -9.13 31.11
C PRO A 891 -11.33 -8.72 31.91
N PRO A 892 -12.31 -8.04 31.28
CA PRO A 892 -13.49 -7.51 31.96
C PRO A 892 -14.26 -8.56 32.78
N TYR A 893 -14.28 -9.82 32.35
CA TYR A 893 -14.95 -10.92 33.04
C TYR A 893 -14.39 -11.24 34.44
N LEU A 894 -13.17 -10.77 34.78
CA LEU A 894 -12.56 -10.91 36.13
C LEU A 894 -12.81 -9.70 37.03
N LEU A 895 -13.28 -8.57 36.46
CA LEU A 895 -13.39 -7.30 37.18
C LEU A 895 -14.83 -6.96 37.59
N ASN A 896 -15.80 -7.83 37.30
CA ASN A 896 -17.21 -7.62 37.62
C ASN A 896 -17.57 -7.86 39.10
N GLY A 897 -16.59 -8.20 39.96
CA GLY A 897 -16.79 -8.48 41.39
C GLY A 897 -17.48 -9.81 41.68
N VAL A 898 -17.56 -10.71 40.71
CA VAL A 898 -18.17 -12.04 40.84
C VAL A 898 -17.08 -13.06 41.22
N THR A 899 -17.40 -13.94 42.15
CA THR A 899 -16.54 -15.08 42.50
C THR A 899 -16.46 -16.05 41.32
N GLN A 900 -15.24 -16.42 40.92
CA GLN A 900 -15.04 -17.41 39.86
C GLN A 900 -15.65 -18.76 40.26
N PRO A 901 -16.35 -19.46 39.34
CA PRO A 901 -16.84 -20.81 39.60
C PRO A 901 -15.68 -21.80 39.78
N SER A 902 -15.97 -22.96 40.35
CA SER A 902 -14.99 -24.05 40.52
C SER A 902 -15.56 -25.37 40.01
N PHE A 903 -14.69 -26.29 39.62
CA PHE A 903 -15.10 -27.63 39.21
C PHE A 903 -14.02 -28.68 39.48
N THR A 904 -14.42 -29.95 39.43
CA THR A 904 -13.52 -31.10 39.47
C THR A 904 -13.94 -32.16 38.44
N PHE A 905 -12.95 -32.87 37.89
CA PHE A 905 -13.21 -34.04 37.04
C PHE A 905 -13.70 -35.23 37.87
N SER A 906 -14.73 -35.90 37.37
CA SER A 906 -15.29 -37.12 37.98
C SER A 906 -14.75 -38.41 37.36
N ASN A 907 -14.15 -38.33 36.16
CA ASN A 907 -13.69 -39.50 35.41
C ASN A 907 -12.33 -39.29 34.72
N GLY A 908 -11.43 -38.51 35.33
CA GLY A 908 -10.10 -38.24 34.81
C GLY A 908 -10.04 -37.10 33.80
N ASN A 909 -8.88 -36.94 33.15
CA ASN A 909 -8.58 -35.82 32.26
C ASN A 909 -7.87 -36.23 30.95
N ASP A 910 -7.93 -37.50 30.55
CA ASP A 910 -7.36 -38.00 29.27
C ASP A 910 -8.44 -38.78 28.51
N PHE A 911 -8.83 -38.28 27.34
CA PHE A 911 -10.00 -38.74 26.60
C PHE A 911 -9.71 -38.90 25.10
N GLY A 912 -10.37 -39.87 24.48
CA GLY A 912 -10.46 -39.97 23.03
C GLY A 912 -11.49 -38.99 22.44
N TYR A 913 -11.63 -39.04 21.12
CA TYR A 913 -12.64 -38.28 20.39
C TYR A 913 -14.04 -38.87 20.57
N GLY A 914 -15.05 -38.02 20.78
CA GLY A 914 -16.43 -38.42 21.07
C GLY A 914 -16.66 -39.01 22.47
N ASP A 915 -15.64 -39.08 23.32
CA ASP A 915 -15.78 -39.51 24.71
C ASP A 915 -16.49 -38.45 25.57
N THR A 916 -16.87 -38.85 26.78
CA THR A 916 -17.61 -37.99 27.72
C THR A 916 -16.74 -37.60 28.91
N ILE A 917 -16.55 -36.30 29.11
CA ILE A 917 -15.96 -35.71 30.31
C ILE A 917 -17.09 -35.43 31.31
N ASN A 918 -16.98 -35.96 32.52
CA ASN A 918 -17.90 -35.67 33.60
C ASN A 918 -17.25 -34.74 34.62
N ILE A 919 -17.92 -33.64 34.95
CA ILE A 919 -17.47 -32.70 35.97
C ILE A 919 -18.55 -32.40 37.00
N ALA A 920 -18.11 -32.12 38.23
CA ALA A 920 -18.92 -31.53 39.29
C ALA A 920 -18.49 -30.07 39.46
N ALA A 921 -19.42 -29.12 39.34
CA ALA A 921 -19.14 -27.69 39.35
C ALA A 921 -19.97 -26.94 40.41
N THR A 922 -19.39 -25.86 40.92
CA THR A 922 -20.05 -24.86 41.79
C THR A 922 -20.12 -23.52 41.06
N LEU A 923 -21.34 -23.03 40.88
CA LEU A 923 -21.67 -21.72 40.32
C LEU A 923 -22.15 -20.78 41.45
N TYR A 924 -21.95 -19.48 41.27
CA TYR A 924 -22.29 -18.43 42.24
C TYR A 924 -23.38 -17.47 41.75
N ARG A 925 -23.67 -17.43 40.44
CA ARG A 925 -24.68 -16.54 39.84
C ARG A 925 -25.67 -17.28 38.95
N GLY A 926 -25.15 -18.09 38.05
CA GLY A 926 -25.91 -18.81 37.05
C GLY A 926 -26.50 -20.10 37.56
N ASN A 927 -26.96 -20.91 36.60
CA ASN A 927 -27.55 -22.21 36.84
C ASN A 927 -27.28 -23.10 35.60
N PRO A 928 -27.71 -24.38 35.60
CA PRO A 928 -27.44 -25.29 34.48
C PRO A 928 -27.90 -24.82 33.10
N SER A 929 -28.84 -23.87 33.00
CA SER A 929 -29.32 -23.31 31.72
C SER A 929 -28.50 -22.12 31.20
N THR A 930 -27.66 -21.51 32.05
CA THR A 930 -26.88 -20.30 31.69
C THR A 930 -25.38 -20.55 31.66
N VAL A 931 -24.92 -21.71 32.12
CA VAL A 931 -23.50 -22.09 32.09
C VAL A 931 -23.05 -22.25 30.65
N ARG A 932 -21.80 -21.86 30.37
CA ARG A 932 -21.09 -22.24 29.15
C ARG A 932 -19.81 -22.99 29.52
N ILE A 933 -19.32 -23.81 28.61
CA ILE A 933 -18.08 -24.57 28.80
C ILE A 933 -17.22 -24.31 27.57
N SER A 934 -15.94 -24.02 27.77
CA SER A 934 -14.98 -23.83 26.69
C SER A 934 -13.71 -24.64 26.91
N LEU A 935 -13.05 -24.98 25.80
CA LEU A 935 -11.76 -25.65 25.74
C LEU A 935 -10.80 -24.72 24.98
N MET A 936 -9.71 -24.35 25.64
CA MET A 936 -8.64 -23.51 25.10
C MET A 936 -7.41 -24.37 24.87
N ALA A 937 -7.04 -24.63 23.61
CA ALA A 937 -5.88 -25.47 23.30
C ALA A 937 -4.58 -24.86 23.86
N ALA A 938 -3.61 -25.72 24.19
CA ALA A 938 -2.30 -25.31 24.67
C ALA A 938 -1.55 -24.47 23.63
N VAL A 939 -0.88 -23.41 24.07
CA VAL A 939 -0.20 -22.44 23.21
C VAL A 939 1.26 -22.24 23.63
N GLY A 940 2.15 -22.26 22.65
CA GLY A 940 3.48 -21.64 22.75
C GLY A 940 3.47 -20.35 21.93
N ALA A 941 3.83 -19.22 22.57
CA ALA A 941 3.86 -17.91 21.92
C ALA A 941 5.29 -17.44 21.67
N THR A 942 5.55 -16.93 20.47
CA THR A 942 6.79 -16.23 20.09
C THR A 942 6.52 -15.27 18.95
N HIS A 943 7.15 -14.10 18.90
CA HIS A 943 7.11 -13.17 17.75
C HIS A 943 5.66 -12.87 17.31
N GLY A 944 4.76 -12.58 18.25
CA GLY A 944 3.34 -12.34 17.92
C GLY A 944 2.56 -13.54 17.37
N ASN A 945 3.18 -14.73 17.28
CA ASN A 945 2.55 -15.98 16.86
C ASN A 945 2.12 -16.80 18.08
N SER A 946 0.92 -17.38 18.02
CA SER A 946 0.37 -18.25 19.06
C SER A 946 0.15 -19.67 18.51
N PHE A 947 1.21 -20.48 18.51
CA PHE A 947 1.16 -21.79 17.89
C PHE A 947 0.20 -22.73 18.65
N GLY A 948 -0.67 -23.41 17.90
CA GLY A 948 -1.65 -24.35 18.46
C GLY A 948 -2.92 -23.71 19.02
N GLN A 949 -3.03 -22.37 19.05
CA GLN A 949 -4.18 -21.68 19.61
C GLN A 949 -5.48 -22.05 18.89
N ARG A 950 -6.44 -22.57 19.67
CA ARG A 950 -7.81 -22.88 19.23
C ARG A 950 -8.80 -22.75 20.38
N THR A 951 -10.02 -22.33 20.05
CA THR A 951 -11.12 -22.18 21.00
C THR A 951 -12.30 -23.03 20.58
N PHE A 952 -12.77 -23.88 21.49
CA PHE A 952 -13.90 -24.77 21.24
C PHE A 952 -14.98 -24.65 22.30
N PHE A 953 -16.22 -24.66 21.85
CA PHE A 953 -17.41 -24.79 22.69
C PHE A 953 -18.04 -26.18 22.44
N PRO A 954 -17.78 -27.18 23.31
CA PRO A 954 -18.29 -28.53 23.14
C PRO A 954 -19.80 -28.63 23.38
N ALA A 955 -20.39 -29.73 22.91
CA ALA A 955 -21.73 -30.12 23.32
C ALA A 955 -21.68 -30.61 24.78
N PHE A 956 -22.62 -30.15 25.61
CA PHE A 956 -22.70 -30.58 26.99
C PHE A 956 -24.15 -30.58 27.50
N SER A 957 -24.37 -31.29 28.60
CA SER A 957 -25.62 -31.24 29.36
C SER A 957 -25.31 -31.16 30.85
N CYS A 958 -25.94 -30.22 31.55
CA CYS A 958 -25.77 -30.04 32.98
C CYS A 958 -27.09 -30.24 33.73
N SER A 959 -27.02 -30.75 34.96
CA SER A 959 -28.16 -30.95 35.85
C SER A 959 -27.77 -30.65 37.31
N GLY A 960 -28.75 -30.60 38.22
CA GLY A 960 -28.51 -30.31 39.63
C GLY A 960 -28.73 -28.83 39.99
N THR A 961 -28.10 -28.38 41.07
CA THR A 961 -28.21 -27.00 41.57
C THR A 961 -26.93 -26.22 41.30
N ALA A 962 -26.96 -24.89 41.43
CA ALA A 962 -25.76 -24.05 41.28
C ALA A 962 -24.62 -24.50 42.21
N ALA A 963 -24.92 -24.92 43.44
CA ALA A 963 -23.91 -25.36 44.41
C ALA A 963 -23.35 -26.78 44.15
N ASN A 964 -24.01 -27.57 43.31
CA ASN A 964 -23.58 -28.93 42.97
C ASN A 964 -24.15 -29.32 41.59
N MET A 965 -23.59 -28.71 40.56
CA MET A 965 -23.98 -28.93 39.18
C MET A 965 -23.16 -30.09 38.61
N GLN A 966 -23.83 -31.04 37.98
CA GLN A 966 -23.19 -32.18 37.33
C GLN A 966 -23.31 -32.01 35.82
N CYS A 967 -22.18 -31.97 35.12
CA CYS A 967 -22.14 -31.77 33.67
C CYS A 967 -21.47 -32.95 32.97
N SER A 968 -22.05 -33.35 31.86
CA SER A 968 -21.53 -34.33 30.90
C SER A 968 -21.19 -33.58 29.61
N ILE A 969 -19.92 -33.59 29.20
CA ILE A 969 -19.38 -32.82 28.08
C ILE A 969 -18.84 -33.80 27.05
N THR A 970 -19.21 -33.64 25.78
CA THR A 970 -18.73 -34.50 24.69
C THR A 970 -17.45 -33.89 24.10
N THR A 971 -16.38 -34.67 24.01
CA THR A 971 -15.15 -34.21 23.34
C THR A 971 -15.37 -34.02 21.84
N PRO A 972 -14.56 -33.20 21.15
CA PRO A 972 -14.61 -33.06 19.71
C PRO A 972 -14.62 -34.41 18.96
N PRO A 973 -15.24 -34.47 17.77
CA PRO A 973 -15.55 -35.74 17.12
C PRO A 973 -14.36 -36.42 16.44
N ASN A 974 -13.30 -35.69 16.07
CA ASN A 974 -12.14 -36.22 15.36
C ASN A 974 -10.95 -35.25 15.37
N ALA A 975 -9.82 -35.71 14.82
CA ALA A 975 -8.56 -34.98 14.76
C ALA A 975 -8.52 -33.80 13.78
N HIS A 976 -9.42 -33.74 12.79
CA HIS A 976 -9.51 -32.62 11.86
C HIS A 976 -10.24 -31.41 12.46
N VAL A 977 -11.20 -31.67 13.35
CA VAL A 977 -11.83 -30.62 14.16
C VAL A 977 -10.88 -30.16 15.27
N TYR A 978 -10.32 -31.10 16.02
CA TYR A 978 -9.39 -30.83 17.13
C TYR A 978 -8.15 -31.73 16.98
N PRO A 979 -7.03 -31.22 16.43
CA PRO A 979 -5.78 -31.97 16.39
C PRO A 979 -5.38 -32.44 17.80
N PRO A 980 -4.78 -33.63 17.95
CA PRO A 980 -4.44 -34.17 19.27
C PRO A 980 -3.65 -33.14 20.09
N SER A 981 -4.14 -32.80 21.29
CA SER A 981 -3.54 -31.75 22.11
C SER A 981 -4.07 -31.76 23.54
N TRP A 982 -3.43 -30.96 24.39
CA TRP A 982 -3.94 -30.54 25.68
C TRP A 982 -4.76 -29.25 25.55
N ALA A 983 -5.82 -29.13 26.35
CA ALA A 983 -6.60 -27.91 26.47
C ALA A 983 -6.90 -27.57 27.94
N MET A 984 -7.00 -26.28 28.24
CA MET A 984 -7.62 -25.82 29.48
C MET A 984 -9.14 -25.83 29.31
N LEU A 985 -9.83 -26.58 30.18
CA LEU A 985 -11.28 -26.57 30.30
C LEU A 985 -11.71 -25.47 31.27
N PHE A 986 -12.59 -24.59 30.82
CA PHE A 986 -13.20 -23.54 31.64
C PHE A 986 -14.71 -23.75 31.77
N VAL A 987 -15.22 -23.58 32.99
CA VAL A 987 -16.65 -23.42 33.26
C VAL A 987 -16.94 -21.93 33.39
N LEU A 988 -17.86 -21.42 32.58
CA LEU A 988 -18.25 -20.01 32.60
C LEU A 988 -19.58 -19.83 33.32
N ASP A 989 -19.54 -19.11 34.43
CA ASP A 989 -20.70 -18.71 35.20
C ASP A 989 -21.13 -17.29 34.81
N ASN A 990 -22.12 -17.18 33.92
CA ASN A 990 -22.58 -15.91 33.37
C ASN A 990 -21.43 -15.05 32.79
N GLY A 991 -20.51 -15.71 32.08
CA GLY A 991 -19.33 -15.09 31.46
C GLY A 991 -18.06 -15.11 32.32
N THR A 992 -18.15 -15.21 33.65
CA THR A 992 -16.96 -15.31 34.51
C THR A 992 -16.39 -16.74 34.46
N PRO A 993 -15.13 -16.93 34.02
CA PRO A 993 -14.53 -18.25 33.91
C PRO A 993 -14.03 -18.78 35.26
N SER A 994 -14.05 -20.09 35.43
CA SER A 994 -13.33 -20.78 36.51
C SER A 994 -11.82 -20.63 36.36
N VAL A 995 -11.05 -21.11 37.34
CA VAL A 995 -9.67 -21.53 37.04
C VAL A 995 -9.75 -22.71 36.08
N GLY A 996 -9.00 -22.66 34.98
CA GLY A 996 -8.93 -23.70 33.97
C GLY A 996 -8.20 -24.94 34.47
N GLN A 997 -8.68 -26.12 34.08
CA GLN A 997 -8.00 -27.39 34.35
C GLN A 997 -7.66 -28.10 33.05
N TRP A 998 -6.47 -28.71 33.00
CA TRP A 998 -5.95 -29.36 31.80
C TRP A 998 -6.63 -30.69 31.52
N VAL A 999 -7.08 -30.86 30.28
CA VAL A 999 -7.62 -32.09 29.70
C VAL A 999 -6.91 -32.42 28.39
N ARG A 1000 -6.56 -33.69 28.20
CA ARG A 1000 -5.96 -34.20 26.96
C ARG A 1000 -7.04 -34.83 26.09
N ILE A 1001 -7.04 -34.50 24.80
CA ILE A 1001 -8.04 -34.98 23.83
C ILE A 1001 -7.31 -35.53 22.61
N GLY A 1002 -7.69 -36.74 22.20
CA GLY A 1002 -7.16 -37.40 20.99
C GLY A 1002 -5.93 -38.29 21.23
N GLY A 1003 -5.40 -38.31 22.46
CA GLY A 1003 -4.24 -39.12 22.82
C GLY A 1003 -2.96 -38.70 22.09
N ASP A 1004 -2.06 -39.65 21.86
CA ASP A 1004 -0.77 -39.42 21.18
C ASP A 1004 -0.59 -40.39 20.00
N PRO A 1005 -1.28 -40.16 18.86
CA PRO A 1005 -1.31 -41.11 17.74
C PRO A 1005 0.04 -41.25 17.03
N ALA A 1006 0.87 -40.19 17.03
CA ALA A 1006 2.22 -40.24 16.46
C ALA A 1006 3.27 -40.82 17.43
N ARG A 1007 2.84 -41.25 18.63
CA ARG A 1007 3.69 -41.82 19.68
C ARG A 1007 4.84 -40.89 20.07
N LEU A 1008 4.60 -39.58 20.09
CA LEU A 1008 5.62 -38.59 20.44
C LEU A 1008 6.16 -38.81 21.85
N GLY A 1009 5.39 -39.32 22.80
CA GLY A 1009 5.85 -39.66 24.15
C GLY A 1009 6.88 -40.79 24.21
N GLU A 1010 7.05 -41.55 23.13
CA GLU A 1010 8.13 -42.55 22.98
C GLU A 1010 9.29 -42.03 22.12
N TRP A 1011 9.23 -40.76 21.71
CA TRP A 1011 10.25 -40.11 20.91
C TRP A 1011 10.85 -38.89 21.63
N PRO A 1012 12.17 -38.68 21.54
CA PRO A 1012 13.14 -39.56 20.90
C PRO A 1012 13.62 -40.67 21.83
N ASN A 1013 13.76 -41.90 21.32
CA ASN A 1013 14.14 -43.06 22.11
C ASN A 1013 15.66 -43.18 22.28
N TYR A 1014 16.26 -42.18 22.94
CA TYR A 1014 17.66 -42.17 23.35
C TYR A 1014 17.77 -42.06 24.88
N PRO A 1015 18.86 -42.56 25.50
CA PRO A 1015 18.97 -42.64 26.97
C PRO A 1015 18.98 -41.30 27.71
N ASP A 1016 19.32 -40.20 27.04
CA ASP A 1016 19.40 -38.84 27.57
C ASP A 1016 18.12 -38.02 27.42
N PHE A 1017 17.05 -38.60 26.85
CA PHE A 1017 15.73 -37.98 26.76
C PHE A 1017 14.69 -38.66 27.66
N THR A 1018 13.87 -37.84 28.29
CA THR A 1018 12.72 -38.29 29.06
C THR A 1018 11.62 -38.75 28.12
N LEU A 1019 11.26 -40.02 28.26
CA LEU A 1019 10.13 -40.63 27.57
C LEU A 1019 8.92 -40.68 28.49
N PRO A 1020 7.98 -39.71 28.39
CA PRO A 1020 6.76 -39.76 29.17
C PRO A 1020 5.89 -40.95 28.73
N GLY A 1021 6.07 -41.50 27.53
CA GLY A 1021 5.22 -42.55 26.98
C GLY A 1021 3.85 -42.02 26.53
N VAL A 1022 3.11 -42.88 25.83
CA VAL A 1022 1.84 -42.50 25.18
C VAL A 1022 0.63 -42.51 26.11
N GLY A 1023 0.60 -43.43 27.09
CA GLY A 1023 -0.54 -43.69 28.00
C GLY A 1023 -1.78 -44.27 27.30
N PRO A 1024 -2.75 -44.89 28.03
CA PRO A 1024 -4.00 -45.36 27.43
C PRO A 1024 -5.02 -44.20 27.28
N THR A 1025 -5.71 -44.12 26.14
CA THR A 1025 -6.95 -43.33 26.03
C THR A 1025 -8.06 -44.04 26.79
N VAL A 1026 -8.79 -43.34 27.67
CA VAL A 1026 -9.94 -43.91 28.39
C VAL A 1026 -11.10 -44.06 27.39
N GLY A 1027 -11.17 -45.19 26.68
CA GLY A 1027 -12.23 -45.42 25.71
C GLY A 1027 -13.64 -45.42 26.32
N ALA A 1028 -14.63 -45.02 25.52
CA ALA A 1028 -16.05 -45.14 25.79
C ALA A 1028 -16.41 -46.50 26.41
N GLY A 1029 -16.59 -46.53 27.73
CA GLY A 1029 -17.00 -47.72 28.47
C GLY A 1029 -15.98 -48.27 29.47
N GLY A 1030 -15.24 -47.43 30.21
CA GLY A 1030 -14.68 -47.79 31.53
C GLY A 1030 -13.73 -49.00 31.59
N VAL A 1031 -13.24 -49.50 30.46
CA VAL A 1031 -12.23 -50.56 30.41
C VAL A 1031 -10.93 -49.93 29.95
N VAL A 1032 -9.98 -49.83 30.88
CA VAL A 1032 -8.58 -49.53 30.57
C VAL A 1032 -8.10 -50.62 29.61
N ASN A 1033 -7.90 -50.29 28.33
CA ASN A 1033 -7.16 -51.15 27.42
C ASN A 1033 -5.69 -51.15 27.88
N LYS A 1034 -5.37 -52.05 28.82
CA LYS A 1034 -3.98 -52.42 29.13
C LYS A 1034 -3.44 -53.21 27.95
N GLY A 1035 -2.99 -52.50 26.91
CA GLY A 1035 -2.05 -53.06 25.95
C GLY A 1035 -0.78 -53.45 26.69
N SER A 1036 -0.59 -54.76 26.84
CA SER A 1036 0.59 -55.36 27.47
C SER A 1036 1.89 -54.77 26.91
N ALA A 1037 2.78 -54.34 27.80
CA ALA A 1037 4.17 -54.09 27.48
C ALA A 1037 4.84 -55.42 27.08
N THR A 1038 4.79 -55.75 25.79
CA THR A 1038 5.67 -56.76 25.20
C THR A 1038 6.65 -56.05 24.27
N THR A 1039 7.92 -56.18 24.61
CA THR A 1039 9.09 -55.91 23.78
C THR A 1039 8.88 -56.42 22.35
N ALA A 1040 8.58 -55.52 21.43
CA ALA A 1040 8.59 -55.78 20.01
C ALA A 1040 9.36 -54.66 19.33
N ALA A 1041 10.66 -54.87 19.17
CA ALA A 1041 11.41 -54.28 18.07
C ALA A 1041 10.79 -54.82 16.77
N GLY A 1042 9.85 -54.07 16.19
CA GLY A 1042 9.12 -54.48 15.01
C GLY A 1042 8.56 -53.26 14.31
N ASN A 1043 9.17 -52.93 13.17
CA ASN A 1043 8.73 -52.00 12.12
C ASN A 1043 7.27 -51.51 12.28
N ALA A 1044 7.09 -50.41 13.00
CA ALA A 1044 5.91 -49.59 12.83
C ALA A 1044 6.06 -48.90 11.47
N THR A 1045 5.46 -49.50 10.44
CA THR A 1045 5.29 -48.85 9.15
C THR A 1045 4.32 -47.71 9.38
N LEU A 1046 4.83 -46.48 9.44
CA LEU A 1046 4.05 -45.29 9.07
C LEU A 1046 3.59 -45.56 7.63
N LYS A 1047 2.36 -46.04 7.45
CA LYS A 1047 1.72 -45.95 6.15
C LYS A 1047 1.23 -44.51 6.01
N MET A 1048 2.10 -43.70 5.41
CA MET A 1048 1.73 -42.51 4.66
C MET A 1048 0.95 -42.92 3.41
#